data_AF-A0A2E3EYQ9-F1
#
_entry.id   AF-A0A2E3EYQ9-F1
#
_cell.length_a   1.000
_cell.length_b   1.000
_cell.length_c   1.000
_cell.angle_alpha   90.00
_cell.angle_beta   90.00
_cell.angle_gamma   90.00
#
_symmetry.space_group_name_H-M   'P 1'
#
loop_
_entity.id
_entity.type
_entity.pdbx_description
1 polymer ?
#
loop_
_entity_poly.entity_id
_entity_poly.type
_entity_poly.pdbx_seq_one_letter_code
_entity_poly.pdbx_strand_id
1 'polypeptide(L)'
;MSAPLIRTASLGFPRIGPRRELKTALEACWRGESATDDLLDTARSLRAATWARQHAAGITCLPSGDFSLYDHVLDTAVMVGAVPPVYAGPGRDHAGGRVGLDTYFAMARGTPDGLPAMEMTKWFDTNYHYLVPELRPDQSFFLGDTRVVDAYIEARGLGFRTRPVLLGPVSFLMLAKCAGETFDRLRLLPGLLPVYTHVLRLLAAAGATELQLDEPVLVLDENPAVAAAVATATEAFAAAATGLGIMLTTYHGGVDHLADTLCRLPVDGLHLDLVRAPDQLGPILPKLTPETRLSLGVIDGRNVWRADLSRLLDRLTPIVDARGPEGIQLAPSCSLLHVPIDLDRETRLDPELRSWLAFAVQKLDELRILARALSDGRDAVAEDLAEAEAAMATRRASARIHDPAVAARLAAVTPAMARRQTAYPVRARAQHDRLGLPAFPTTTIGSFPQTPEIRKARADHAAGRLDDADYDALIAARTTEAIRWQEETGLDVLVHGEFERNDMVQYFGEQLAGFAFTDHGWVQSYGSRYVRPPIIWGDVSRPQPMTLRWSAFARSLTDRPMKGMLTGPVTMLQWSFVRDDLPRMEVCRQIALALRDEVSDLEAAGIEVIQIDEPAFREGLPLRGADRPAWLDAATECFRLAASGVGDATQIHTHMCYSEFNDIIDAIAALDADVISIETARSKMELLDAFTTFAYPNEIGPGVYDIHSPRLPSEEEMVALLERACARLPADRIWVNPDCGLKTRRWDEVKPALQALVRAAREMRRRVA
;
A
#
# COMPACT_ATOMS: atom_id res chain seq x y z
N MET A 1 7.65 -46.31 -12.83
CA MET A 1 7.11 -45.59 -11.66
C MET A 1 7.26 -44.12 -11.99
N SER A 2 6.19 -43.33 -12.10
CA SER A 2 6.37 -41.88 -12.33
C SER A 2 7.09 -41.29 -11.12
N ALA A 3 7.95 -40.30 -11.33
CA ALA A 3 8.53 -39.55 -10.22
C ALA A 3 7.39 -38.94 -9.38
N PRO A 4 7.58 -38.80 -8.05
CA PRO A 4 6.59 -38.10 -7.23
C PRO A 4 6.48 -36.64 -7.70
N LEU A 5 5.25 -36.18 -7.93
CA LEU A 5 4.97 -34.81 -8.38
C LEU A 5 5.45 -33.81 -7.32
N ILE A 6 6.23 -32.81 -7.75
CA ILE A 6 6.66 -31.71 -6.87
C ILE A 6 5.45 -30.99 -6.30
N ARG A 7 5.49 -30.71 -4.99
CA ARG A 7 4.39 -30.02 -4.30
C ARG A 7 4.28 -28.56 -4.77
N THR A 8 3.06 -28.12 -4.97
CA THR A 8 2.69 -26.71 -5.17
C THR A 8 1.92 -26.19 -3.96
N ALA A 9 2.23 -24.98 -3.53
CA ALA A 9 1.54 -24.32 -2.43
C ALA A 9 1.09 -22.91 -2.78
N SER A 10 0.00 -22.48 -2.16
CA SER A 10 -0.39 -21.08 -2.08
C SER A 10 -0.15 -20.59 -0.64
N LEU A 11 0.45 -19.41 -0.51
CA LEU A 11 0.75 -18.81 0.80
C LEU A 11 -0.43 -18.03 1.39
N GLY A 12 -1.46 -17.80 0.57
CA GLY A 12 -2.66 -17.01 0.86
C GLY A 12 -3.30 -16.54 -0.45
N PHE A 13 -4.62 -16.35 -0.47
CA PHE A 13 -5.36 -15.98 -1.68
C PHE A 13 -6.21 -14.71 -1.47
N PRO A 14 -6.48 -13.89 -2.52
CA PRO A 14 -7.34 -12.72 -2.38
C PRO A 14 -8.74 -13.07 -1.86
N ARG A 15 -9.11 -12.46 -0.73
CA ARG A 15 -10.36 -12.73 0.01
C ARG A 15 -11.57 -11.91 -0.44
N ILE A 16 -11.37 -10.91 -1.31
CA ILE A 16 -12.41 -9.93 -1.66
C ILE A 16 -13.58 -10.52 -2.46
N GLY A 17 -13.36 -11.65 -3.13
CA GLY A 17 -14.29 -12.26 -4.08
C GLY A 17 -14.18 -11.66 -5.50
N PRO A 18 -14.46 -12.43 -6.56
CA PRO A 18 -14.27 -11.99 -7.96
C PRO A 18 -15.06 -10.73 -8.36
N ARG A 19 -16.12 -10.39 -7.62
CA ARG A 19 -16.93 -9.17 -7.82
C ARG A 19 -16.96 -8.30 -6.58
N ARG A 20 -16.02 -8.47 -5.65
CA ARG A 20 -15.95 -7.76 -4.37
C ARG A 20 -17.13 -8.10 -3.46
N GLU A 21 -17.62 -9.34 -3.52
CA GLU A 21 -18.73 -9.82 -2.69
C GLU A 21 -18.52 -9.53 -1.19
N LEU A 22 -17.29 -9.67 -0.69
CA LEU A 22 -16.97 -9.38 0.71
C LEU A 22 -17.20 -7.91 1.07
N LYS A 23 -16.83 -6.97 0.19
CA LYS A 23 -17.08 -5.53 0.40
C LYS A 23 -18.55 -5.24 0.54
N THR A 24 -19.37 -5.76 -0.38
CA THR A 24 -20.81 -5.53 -0.38
C THR A 24 -21.45 -6.04 0.91
N ALA A 25 -21.07 -7.26 1.34
CA ALA A 25 -21.59 -7.85 2.58
C ALA A 25 -21.15 -7.08 3.85
N LEU A 26 -19.87 -6.69 3.93
CA LEU A 26 -19.35 -5.90 5.05
C LEU A 26 -20.09 -4.57 5.17
N GLU A 27 -20.22 -3.85 4.05
CA GLU A 27 -20.81 -2.51 4.06
C GLU A 27 -22.32 -2.52 4.28
N ALA A 28 -23.04 -3.53 3.79
CA ALA A 28 -24.45 -3.72 4.12
C ALA A 28 -24.65 -4.01 5.61
N CYS A 29 -23.84 -4.91 6.19
CA CYS A 29 -23.87 -5.23 7.61
C CYS A 29 -23.57 -3.98 8.47
N TRP A 30 -22.54 -3.20 8.13
CA TRP A 30 -22.19 -1.98 8.88
C TRP A 30 -23.22 -0.85 8.77
N ARG A 31 -24.02 -0.81 7.71
CA ARG A 31 -25.16 0.12 7.58
C ARG A 31 -26.44 -0.40 8.24
N GLY A 32 -26.44 -1.62 8.78
CA GLY A 32 -27.62 -2.27 9.34
C GLY A 32 -28.63 -2.73 8.28
N GLU A 33 -28.19 -2.87 7.02
CA GLU A 33 -29.01 -3.32 5.89
C GLU A 33 -29.08 -4.86 5.78
N SER A 34 -28.16 -5.58 6.43
CA SER A 34 -28.14 -7.05 6.51
C SER A 34 -27.74 -7.53 7.91
N ALA A 35 -28.11 -8.76 8.26
CA ALA A 35 -27.73 -9.35 9.54
C ALA A 35 -26.25 -9.77 9.53
N THR A 36 -25.67 -9.92 10.72
CA THR A 36 -24.30 -10.45 10.89
C THR A 36 -24.16 -11.86 10.32
N ASP A 37 -25.19 -12.70 10.45
CA ASP A 37 -25.17 -14.07 9.92
C ASP A 37 -25.06 -14.08 8.38
N ASP A 38 -25.70 -13.13 7.68
CA ASP A 38 -25.60 -12.99 6.22
C ASP A 38 -24.16 -12.69 5.77
N LEU A 39 -23.44 -11.85 6.54
CA LEU A 39 -22.03 -11.56 6.31
C LEU A 39 -21.18 -12.82 6.52
N LEU A 40 -21.41 -13.56 7.60
CA LEU A 40 -20.66 -14.78 7.90
C LEU A 40 -20.92 -15.89 6.88
N ASP A 41 -22.14 -16.00 6.37
CA ASP A 41 -22.52 -16.93 5.29
C ASP A 41 -21.87 -16.56 3.96
N THR A 42 -21.80 -15.26 3.64
CA THR A 42 -21.05 -14.77 2.47
C THR A 42 -19.57 -15.10 2.61
N ALA A 43 -18.98 -14.86 3.79
CA ALA A 43 -17.58 -15.18 4.07
C ALA A 43 -17.29 -16.69 3.95
N ARG A 44 -18.18 -17.55 4.46
CA ARG A 44 -18.09 -19.02 4.33
C ARG A 44 -18.12 -19.45 2.87
N SER A 45 -19.06 -18.90 2.11
CA SER A 45 -19.22 -19.18 0.67
C SER A 45 -17.97 -18.77 -0.13
N LEU A 46 -17.37 -17.63 0.21
CA LEU A 46 -16.13 -17.16 -0.44
C LEU A 46 -14.93 -18.04 -0.11
N ARG A 47 -14.78 -18.50 1.13
CA ARG A 47 -13.72 -19.45 1.52
C ARG A 47 -13.86 -20.77 0.76
N ALA A 48 -15.06 -21.37 0.78
CA ALA A 48 -15.36 -22.60 0.06
C ALA A 48 -15.04 -22.50 -1.44
N ALA A 49 -15.50 -21.43 -2.10
CA ALA A 49 -15.22 -21.19 -3.51
C ALA A 49 -13.72 -20.99 -3.80
N THR A 50 -12.98 -20.40 -2.86
CA THR A 50 -11.54 -20.14 -2.99
C THR A 50 -10.71 -21.41 -2.84
N TRP A 51 -11.05 -22.29 -1.89
CA TRP A 51 -10.42 -23.61 -1.79
C TRP A 51 -10.72 -24.48 -3.01
N ALA A 52 -11.98 -24.51 -3.46
CA ALA A 52 -12.36 -25.26 -4.66
C ALA A 52 -11.61 -24.78 -5.91
N ARG A 53 -11.45 -23.46 -6.08
CA ARG A 53 -10.71 -22.87 -7.21
C ARG A 53 -9.23 -23.29 -7.20
N GLN A 54 -8.56 -23.11 -6.06
CA GLN A 54 -7.14 -23.45 -5.93
C GLN A 54 -6.92 -24.97 -6.11
N HIS A 55 -7.82 -25.80 -5.58
CA HIS A 55 -7.79 -27.24 -5.76
C HIS A 55 -7.96 -27.64 -7.24
N ALA A 56 -8.92 -27.02 -7.94
CA ALA A 56 -9.15 -27.24 -9.37
C ALA A 56 -7.94 -26.82 -10.22
N ALA A 57 -7.18 -25.80 -9.79
CA ALA A 57 -5.92 -25.39 -10.41
C ALA A 57 -4.74 -26.35 -10.12
N GLY A 58 -4.98 -27.46 -9.41
CA GLY A 58 -3.95 -28.46 -9.10
C GLY A 58 -3.00 -28.08 -7.96
N ILE A 59 -3.38 -27.11 -7.11
CA ILE A 59 -2.57 -26.75 -5.96
C ILE A 59 -2.68 -27.80 -4.86
N THR A 60 -1.53 -28.35 -4.47
CA THR A 60 -1.46 -29.47 -3.51
C THR A 60 -1.51 -29.03 -2.04
N CYS A 61 -1.09 -27.81 -1.74
CA CYS A 61 -1.09 -27.23 -0.41
C CYS A 61 -1.90 -25.93 -0.41
N LEU A 62 -3.15 -26.04 0.03
CA LEU A 62 -4.12 -24.95 0.07
C LEU A 62 -3.99 -24.18 1.40
N PRO A 63 -4.00 -22.86 1.44
CA PRO A 63 -3.98 -22.11 2.70
C PRO A 63 -5.35 -22.14 3.38
N SER A 64 -5.36 -22.07 4.71
CA SER A 64 -6.53 -21.68 5.51
C SER A 64 -6.11 -20.75 6.64
N GLY A 65 -6.99 -19.87 7.10
CA GLY A 65 -6.62 -18.82 8.07
C GLY A 65 -6.06 -17.55 7.42
N ASP A 66 -5.89 -17.54 6.10
CA ASP A 66 -5.55 -16.37 5.28
C ASP A 66 -6.76 -15.42 5.06
N PHE A 67 -7.98 -15.97 5.10
CA PHE A 67 -9.21 -15.18 5.01
C PHE A 67 -9.45 -14.34 6.27
N SER A 68 -9.78 -13.07 6.09
CA SER A 68 -10.19 -12.14 7.15
C SER A 68 -11.43 -11.35 6.74
N LEU A 69 -12.19 -10.90 7.74
CA LEU A 69 -13.26 -9.92 7.55
C LEU A 69 -12.73 -8.49 7.42
N TYR A 70 -11.50 -8.22 7.86
CA TYR A 70 -10.92 -6.88 7.78
C TYR A 70 -9.40 -6.92 7.59
N ASP A 71 -8.68 -7.48 8.57
CA ASP A 71 -7.23 -7.57 8.60
C ASP A 71 -6.76 -8.81 9.40
N HIS A 72 -5.71 -9.47 8.89
CA HIS A 72 -5.16 -10.70 9.46
C HIS A 72 -4.28 -10.44 10.71
N VAL A 73 -3.69 -9.25 10.84
CA VAL A 73 -2.98 -8.87 12.08
C VAL A 73 -3.99 -8.57 13.19
N LEU A 74 -5.11 -7.91 12.87
CA LEU A 74 -6.24 -7.79 13.79
C LEU A 74 -6.81 -9.17 14.18
N ASP A 75 -6.94 -10.11 13.23
CA ASP A 75 -7.36 -11.47 13.56
C ASP A 75 -6.42 -12.13 14.56
N THR A 76 -5.11 -11.91 14.42
CA THR A 76 -4.09 -12.39 15.37
C THR A 76 -4.23 -11.71 16.73
N ALA A 77 -4.40 -10.38 16.78
CA ALA A 77 -4.61 -9.64 18.02
C ALA A 77 -5.84 -10.16 18.79
N VAL A 78 -6.92 -10.43 18.07
CA VAL A 78 -8.14 -10.98 18.64
C VAL A 78 -8.00 -12.44 19.06
N MET A 79 -7.29 -13.27 18.27
CA MET A 79 -6.95 -14.64 18.64
C MET A 79 -6.20 -14.71 19.98
N VAL A 80 -5.28 -13.78 20.23
CA VAL A 80 -4.47 -13.75 21.46
C VAL A 80 -5.06 -12.89 22.58
N GLY A 81 -6.26 -12.33 22.38
CA GLY A 81 -6.92 -11.51 23.39
C GLY A 81 -6.23 -10.17 23.66
N ALA A 82 -5.39 -9.69 22.72
CA ALA A 82 -4.73 -8.39 22.78
C ALA A 82 -5.69 -7.26 22.38
N VAL A 83 -6.79 -7.11 23.14
CA VAL A 83 -7.80 -6.07 22.96
C VAL A 83 -7.49 -4.89 23.90
N PRO A 84 -7.28 -3.67 23.38
CA PRO A 84 -7.04 -2.51 24.23
C PRO A 84 -8.23 -2.23 25.18
N PRO A 85 -7.99 -1.83 26.45
CA PRO A 85 -9.06 -1.63 27.43
C PRO A 85 -10.15 -0.64 27.02
N VAL A 86 -9.84 0.32 26.13
CA VAL A 86 -10.81 1.32 25.63
C VAL A 86 -11.98 0.69 24.87
N TYR A 87 -11.83 -0.54 24.35
CA TYR A 87 -12.88 -1.25 23.62
C TYR A 87 -13.77 -2.12 24.54
N ALA A 88 -13.48 -2.19 25.84
CA ALA A 88 -14.35 -2.82 26.82
C ALA A 88 -15.63 -1.99 27.03
N GLY A 89 -16.76 -2.63 27.31
CA GLY A 89 -18.02 -1.94 27.57
C GLY A 89 -19.26 -2.83 27.39
N PRO A 90 -20.46 -2.30 27.68
CA PRO A 90 -21.70 -3.07 27.61
C PRO A 90 -21.90 -3.71 26.22
N GLY A 91 -22.02 -5.04 26.17
CA GLY A 91 -22.12 -5.81 24.91
C GLY A 91 -20.78 -6.14 24.23
N ARG A 92 -19.65 -5.61 24.73
CA ARG A 92 -18.28 -5.88 24.29
C ARG A 92 -17.43 -6.57 25.36
N ASP A 93 -18.00 -6.83 26.53
CA ASP A 93 -17.42 -7.69 27.55
C ASP A 93 -17.29 -9.11 26.98
N HIS A 94 -16.10 -9.70 27.07
CA HIS A 94 -15.75 -11.00 26.47
C HIS A 94 -16.51 -12.17 27.11
N ALA A 95 -17.82 -12.26 26.87
CA ALA A 95 -18.71 -13.27 27.42
C ALA A 95 -18.18 -14.67 27.06
N GLY A 96 -17.88 -15.48 28.08
CA GLY A 96 -17.31 -16.82 27.89
C GLY A 96 -15.85 -16.85 27.42
N GLY A 97 -15.11 -15.73 27.53
CA GLY A 97 -13.68 -15.66 27.19
C GLY A 97 -13.39 -15.53 25.70
N ARG A 98 -14.39 -15.17 24.87
CA ARG A 98 -14.22 -14.90 23.42
C ARG A 98 -14.40 -13.42 23.09
N VAL A 99 -13.68 -12.96 22.09
CA VAL A 99 -13.82 -11.60 21.55
C VAL A 99 -14.93 -11.59 20.49
N GLY A 100 -15.97 -10.79 20.69
CA GLY A 100 -17.10 -10.68 19.78
C GLY A 100 -16.79 -9.89 18.50
N LEU A 101 -17.63 -10.06 17.48
CA LEU A 101 -17.48 -9.36 16.19
C LEU A 101 -17.71 -7.85 16.31
N ASP A 102 -18.53 -7.41 17.26
CA ASP A 102 -18.72 -5.98 17.56
C ASP A 102 -17.42 -5.34 18.06
N THR A 103 -16.69 -6.01 18.96
CA THR A 103 -15.36 -5.58 19.41
C THR A 103 -14.35 -5.60 18.26
N TYR A 104 -14.37 -6.65 17.43
CA TYR A 104 -13.52 -6.75 16.24
C TYR A 104 -13.72 -5.55 15.29
N PHE A 105 -14.96 -5.20 14.97
CA PHE A 105 -15.23 -4.05 14.10
C PHE A 105 -15.04 -2.70 14.79
N ALA A 106 -15.25 -2.60 16.10
CA ALA A 106 -14.91 -1.39 16.85
C ALA A 106 -13.39 -1.10 16.80
N MET A 107 -12.56 -2.12 17.00
CA MET A 107 -11.11 -2.00 16.81
C MET A 107 -10.76 -1.62 15.36
N ALA A 108 -11.45 -2.20 14.38
CA ALA A 108 -11.13 -2.01 12.98
C ALA A 108 -11.50 -0.63 12.41
N ARG A 109 -12.62 -0.06 12.87
CA ARG A 109 -13.22 1.14 12.24
C ARG A 109 -13.80 2.16 13.22
N GLY A 110 -13.64 1.94 14.52
CA GLY A 110 -14.29 2.73 15.54
C GLY A 110 -15.80 2.51 15.57
N THR A 111 -16.51 3.33 16.34
CA THR A 111 -17.95 3.25 16.50
C THR A 111 -18.62 4.63 16.38
N PRO A 112 -19.92 4.68 15.99
CA PRO A 112 -20.65 5.95 15.87
C PRO A 112 -20.76 6.76 17.17
N ASP A 113 -20.69 6.10 18.34
CA ASP A 113 -20.69 6.72 19.68
C ASP A 113 -19.34 7.33 20.09
N GLY A 114 -18.35 7.32 19.19
CA GLY A 114 -17.11 8.08 19.35
C GLY A 114 -15.90 7.27 19.81
N LEU A 115 -15.98 5.93 19.86
CA LEU A 115 -14.77 5.12 20.05
C LEU A 115 -13.91 5.20 18.77
N PRO A 116 -12.63 5.56 18.88
CA PRO A 116 -11.74 5.61 17.73
C PRO A 116 -11.42 4.21 17.21
N ALA A 117 -11.03 4.11 15.94
CA ALA A 117 -10.40 2.91 15.41
C ALA A 117 -8.96 2.78 15.92
N MET A 118 -8.42 1.56 15.90
CA MET A 118 -6.98 1.36 16.06
C MET A 118 -6.21 2.04 14.93
N GLU A 119 -4.95 2.36 15.22
CA GLU A 119 -4.03 2.83 14.20
C GLU A 119 -3.86 1.79 13.10
N MET A 120 -3.72 2.27 11.87
CA MET A 120 -3.51 1.46 10.69
C MET A 120 -2.28 1.96 9.96
N THR A 121 -1.39 1.06 9.55
CA THR A 121 -0.15 1.39 8.84
C THR A 121 0.10 0.40 7.71
N LYS A 122 1.08 0.71 6.85
CA LYS A 122 1.42 -0.13 5.69
C LYS A 122 2.00 -1.47 6.15
N TRP A 123 1.58 -2.54 5.46
CA TRP A 123 2.18 -3.85 5.60
C TRP A 123 3.47 -3.89 4.79
N PHE A 124 4.60 -3.71 5.47
CA PHE A 124 5.92 -3.60 4.86
C PHE A 124 5.91 -2.55 3.73
N ASP A 125 6.45 -2.88 2.56
CA ASP A 125 6.49 -1.99 1.39
C ASP A 125 5.35 -2.27 0.39
N THR A 126 4.20 -2.73 0.88
CA THR A 126 2.98 -2.96 0.08
C THR A 126 1.99 -1.80 0.23
N ASN A 127 0.99 -1.75 -0.66
CA ASN A 127 -0.16 -0.85 -0.48
C ASN A 127 -1.32 -1.49 0.34
N TYR A 128 -1.09 -2.67 0.93
CA TYR A 128 -1.97 -3.26 1.93
C TYR A 128 -1.66 -2.63 3.29
N HIS A 129 -2.68 -2.45 4.14
CA HIS A 129 -2.51 -1.90 5.48
C HIS A 129 -3.01 -2.88 6.53
N TYR A 130 -2.35 -2.90 7.68
CA TYR A 130 -2.75 -3.68 8.84
C TYR A 130 -3.05 -2.78 10.03
N LEU A 131 -3.83 -3.30 10.98
CA LEU A 131 -4.14 -2.60 12.23
C LEU A 131 -3.06 -2.89 13.26
N VAL A 132 -2.39 -1.84 13.74
CA VAL A 132 -1.23 -1.93 14.63
C VAL A 132 -1.66 -2.37 16.03
N PRO A 133 -1.26 -3.56 16.52
CA PRO A 133 -1.59 -3.97 17.88
C PRO A 133 -1.00 -3.00 18.92
N GLU A 134 -1.77 -2.70 19.96
CA GLU A 134 -1.32 -1.81 21.05
C GLU A 134 -1.08 -2.64 22.31
N LEU A 135 0.19 -2.76 22.73
CA LEU A 135 0.60 -3.65 23.82
C LEU A 135 1.08 -2.86 25.03
N ARG A 136 0.82 -3.39 26.22
CA ARG A 136 1.29 -2.83 27.51
C ARG A 136 2.37 -3.71 28.14
N PRO A 137 3.23 -3.18 29.02
CA PRO A 137 4.24 -3.98 29.71
C PRO A 137 3.66 -5.15 30.52
N ASP A 138 2.44 -4.98 31.05
CA ASP A 138 1.70 -5.96 31.83
C ASP A 138 0.64 -6.73 31.01
N GLN A 139 0.76 -6.72 29.67
CA GLN A 139 -0.21 -7.37 28.79
C GLN A 139 -0.34 -8.86 29.11
N SER A 140 -1.57 -9.28 29.42
CA SER A 140 -1.97 -10.68 29.50
C SER A 140 -2.56 -11.13 28.15
N PHE A 141 -2.38 -12.41 27.85
CA PHE A 141 -2.91 -13.03 26.64
C PHE A 141 -3.82 -14.21 27.02
N PHE A 142 -4.86 -14.42 26.22
CA PHE A 142 -5.77 -15.57 26.33
C PHE A 142 -6.27 -15.95 24.94
N LEU A 143 -6.78 -17.16 24.77
CA LEU A 143 -7.35 -17.57 23.48
C LEU A 143 -8.71 -16.90 23.29
N GLY A 144 -8.73 -15.73 22.63
CA GLY A 144 -9.92 -14.92 22.42
C GLY A 144 -10.73 -15.30 21.18
N ASP A 145 -10.14 -16.03 20.23
CA ASP A 145 -10.79 -16.42 18.99
C ASP A 145 -10.17 -17.69 18.38
N THR A 146 -10.96 -18.48 17.65
CA THR A 146 -10.54 -19.76 17.06
C THR A 146 -10.71 -19.82 15.54
N ARG A 147 -10.94 -18.71 14.85
CA ARG A 147 -11.29 -18.70 13.42
C ARG A 147 -10.28 -19.42 12.53
N VAL A 148 -8.99 -19.40 12.88
CA VAL A 148 -7.96 -20.17 12.16
C VAL A 148 -8.20 -21.69 12.26
N VAL A 149 -8.62 -22.18 13.43
CA VAL A 149 -8.98 -23.59 13.67
C VAL A 149 -10.30 -23.90 12.97
N ASP A 150 -11.29 -23.01 13.09
CA ASP A 150 -12.61 -23.17 12.50
C ASP A 150 -12.52 -23.23 10.96
N ALA A 151 -11.67 -22.39 10.34
CA ALA A 151 -11.42 -22.41 8.91
C ALA A 151 -10.77 -23.71 8.43
N TYR A 152 -9.84 -24.29 9.23
CA TYR A 152 -9.26 -25.59 8.92
C TYR A 152 -10.31 -26.71 8.98
N ILE A 153 -11.14 -26.72 10.03
CA ILE A 153 -12.23 -27.69 10.20
C ILE A 153 -13.25 -27.56 9.05
N GLU A 154 -13.60 -26.34 8.68
CA GLU A 154 -14.50 -26.04 7.56
C GLU A 154 -13.96 -26.61 6.24
N ALA A 155 -12.71 -26.29 5.90
CA ALA A 155 -12.07 -26.79 4.68
C ALA A 155 -12.02 -28.32 4.66
N ARG A 156 -11.63 -28.93 5.78
CA ARG A 156 -11.59 -30.40 5.94
C ARG A 156 -12.96 -31.02 5.77
N GLY A 157 -14.01 -30.40 6.32
CA GLY A 157 -15.40 -30.85 6.18
C GLY A 157 -15.90 -30.82 4.72
N LEU A 158 -15.34 -29.92 3.90
CA LEU A 158 -15.59 -29.84 2.46
C LEU A 158 -14.68 -30.75 1.61
N GLY A 159 -13.81 -31.54 2.25
CA GLY A 159 -12.88 -32.45 1.56
C GLY A 159 -11.54 -31.83 1.17
N PHE A 160 -11.28 -30.58 1.56
CA PHE A 160 -10.01 -29.91 1.31
C PHE A 160 -9.05 -30.07 2.49
N ARG A 161 -7.87 -30.63 2.26
CA ARG A 161 -6.78 -30.57 3.24
C ARG A 161 -6.03 -29.27 3.04
N THR A 162 -6.07 -28.39 4.03
CA THR A 162 -5.38 -27.10 4.00
C THR A 162 -4.17 -27.09 4.93
N ARG A 163 -3.29 -26.10 4.76
CA ARG A 163 -2.23 -25.72 5.69
C ARG A 163 -2.66 -24.41 6.36
N PRO A 164 -2.98 -24.43 7.67
CA PRO A 164 -3.25 -23.21 8.42
C PRO A 164 -2.10 -22.20 8.29
N VAL A 165 -2.43 -20.93 8.21
CA VAL A 165 -1.49 -19.80 8.14
C VAL A 165 -1.65 -18.99 9.43
N LEU A 166 -0.53 -18.73 10.11
CA LEU A 166 -0.46 -17.88 11.29
C LEU A 166 0.62 -16.83 11.09
N LEU A 167 0.30 -15.58 11.45
CA LEU A 167 1.35 -14.60 11.73
C LEU A 167 2.14 -15.08 12.95
N GLY A 168 3.45 -15.12 12.83
CA GLY A 168 4.33 -15.57 13.89
C GLY A 168 4.31 -14.66 15.11
N PRO A 169 4.52 -15.21 16.32
CA PRO A 169 4.44 -14.44 17.56
C PRO A 169 5.51 -13.34 17.61
N VAL A 170 6.67 -13.52 16.97
CA VAL A 170 7.73 -12.51 16.98
C VAL A 170 7.35 -11.37 16.06
N SER A 171 6.91 -11.66 14.83
CA SER A 171 6.37 -10.66 13.91
C SER A 171 5.21 -9.90 14.51
N PHE A 172 4.26 -10.58 15.16
CA PHE A 172 3.14 -9.92 15.85
C PHE A 172 3.61 -8.90 16.89
N LEU A 173 4.57 -9.27 17.75
CA LEU A 173 5.13 -8.36 18.76
C LEU A 173 5.93 -7.22 18.13
N MET A 174 6.73 -7.49 17.10
CA MET A 174 7.55 -6.49 16.44
C MET A 174 6.72 -5.47 15.66
N LEU A 175 5.60 -5.89 15.06
CA LEU A 175 4.65 -5.05 14.32
C LEU A 175 3.66 -4.30 15.23
N ALA A 176 3.67 -4.57 16.54
CA ALA A 176 2.88 -3.85 17.52
C ALA A 176 3.57 -2.54 17.96
N LYS A 177 2.81 -1.63 18.57
CA LYS A 177 3.32 -0.46 19.28
C LYS A 177 3.12 -0.58 20.79
N CYS A 178 3.87 0.21 21.54
CA CYS A 178 3.71 0.32 22.98
C CYS A 178 2.57 1.29 23.31
N ALA A 179 1.60 0.86 24.11
CA ALA A 179 0.60 1.73 24.68
C ALA A 179 1.22 2.48 25.88
N GLY A 180 1.41 3.79 25.73
CA GLY A 180 2.06 4.62 26.75
C GLY A 180 3.58 4.59 26.64
N GLU A 181 4.27 4.16 27.70
CA GLU A 181 5.73 4.17 27.76
C GLU A 181 6.35 3.13 26.81
N THR A 182 7.49 3.47 26.21
CA THR A 182 8.24 2.56 25.33
C THR A 182 8.86 1.42 26.16
N PHE A 183 8.69 0.18 25.70
CA PHE A 183 9.33 -1.00 26.28
C PHE A 183 9.68 -2.02 25.19
N ASP A 184 10.59 -2.93 25.50
CA ASP A 184 10.90 -4.06 24.62
C ASP A 184 9.72 -5.05 24.57
N ARG A 185 9.01 -5.06 23.44
CA ARG A 185 7.83 -5.91 23.21
C ARG A 185 8.16 -7.39 23.18
N LEU A 186 9.40 -7.79 22.88
CA LEU A 186 9.82 -9.20 22.91
C LEU A 186 9.75 -9.79 24.32
N ARG A 187 9.78 -8.96 25.37
CA ARG A 187 9.56 -9.39 26.76
C ARG A 187 8.19 -10.03 27.00
N LEU A 188 7.22 -9.78 26.12
CA LEU A 188 5.88 -10.37 26.18
C LEU A 188 5.79 -11.77 25.57
N LEU A 189 6.83 -12.21 24.84
CA LEU A 189 6.85 -13.52 24.19
C LEU A 189 6.52 -14.70 25.13
N PRO A 190 7.08 -14.79 26.36
CA PRO A 190 6.75 -15.88 27.28
C PRO A 190 5.27 -15.97 27.65
N GLY A 191 4.56 -14.83 27.73
CA GLY A 191 3.12 -14.79 27.98
C GLY A 191 2.27 -15.08 26.75
N LEU A 192 2.82 -14.84 25.55
CA LEU A 192 2.15 -15.03 24.27
C LEU A 192 2.20 -16.49 23.78
N LEU A 193 3.34 -17.17 23.95
CA LEU A 193 3.56 -18.54 23.48
C LEU A 193 2.53 -19.58 24.00
N PRO A 194 2.03 -19.51 25.25
CA PRO A 194 0.98 -20.42 25.72
C PRO A 194 -0.29 -20.39 24.86
N VAL A 195 -0.68 -19.23 24.33
CA VAL A 195 -1.87 -19.12 23.47
C VAL A 195 -1.60 -19.75 22.11
N TYR A 196 -0.47 -19.43 21.48
CA TYR A 196 -0.07 -20.04 20.20
C TYR A 196 0.04 -21.56 20.31
N THR A 197 0.75 -22.07 21.32
CA THR A 197 0.88 -23.52 21.53
C THR A 197 -0.47 -24.19 21.79
N HIS A 198 -1.42 -23.51 22.41
CA HIS A 198 -2.79 -24.01 22.53
C HIS A 198 -3.50 -24.09 21.17
N VAL A 199 -3.40 -23.05 20.34
CA VAL A 199 -3.94 -23.05 18.96
C VAL A 199 -3.32 -24.17 18.13
N LEU A 200 -2.01 -24.37 18.20
CA LEU A 200 -1.31 -25.45 17.48
C LEU A 200 -1.81 -26.84 17.91
N ARG A 201 -2.04 -27.07 19.21
CA ARG A 201 -2.65 -28.31 19.69
C ARG A 201 -4.07 -28.51 19.18
N LEU A 202 -4.87 -27.43 19.10
CA LEU A 202 -6.21 -27.49 18.52
C LEU A 202 -6.18 -27.83 17.03
N LEU A 203 -5.26 -27.23 16.27
CA LEU A 203 -5.04 -27.54 14.85
C LEU A 203 -4.61 -29.00 14.65
N ALA A 204 -3.62 -29.46 15.42
CA ALA A 204 -3.16 -30.84 15.38
C ALA A 204 -4.28 -31.83 15.75
N ALA A 205 -5.05 -31.54 16.80
CA ALA A 205 -6.22 -32.34 17.20
C ALA A 205 -7.33 -32.35 16.13
N ALA A 206 -7.53 -31.21 15.44
CA ALA A 206 -8.41 -31.12 14.28
C ALA A 206 -7.87 -31.87 13.06
N GLY A 207 -6.61 -32.35 13.09
CA GLY A 207 -5.97 -33.18 12.08
C GLY A 207 -5.04 -32.43 11.12
N ALA A 208 -4.65 -31.19 11.43
CA ALA A 208 -3.64 -30.48 10.65
C ALA A 208 -2.28 -31.19 10.77
N THR A 209 -1.56 -31.28 9.66
CA THR A 209 -0.25 -31.96 9.58
C THR A 209 0.88 -31.00 9.26
N GLU A 210 0.57 -29.82 8.73
CA GLU A 210 1.53 -28.75 8.47
C GLU A 210 0.92 -27.41 8.88
N LEU A 211 1.77 -26.47 9.25
CA LEU A 211 1.46 -25.08 9.58
C LEU A 211 2.39 -24.17 8.77
N GLN A 212 1.86 -23.10 8.22
CA GLN A 212 2.65 -21.98 7.73
C GLN A 212 2.77 -20.94 8.85
N LEU A 213 4.01 -20.62 9.23
CA LEU A 213 4.33 -19.62 10.24
C LEU A 213 5.01 -18.43 9.54
N ASP A 214 4.27 -17.35 9.37
CA ASP A 214 4.77 -16.14 8.73
C ASP A 214 5.62 -15.34 9.72
N GLU A 215 6.93 -15.29 9.50
CA GLU A 215 7.84 -14.41 10.24
C GLU A 215 8.50 -13.38 9.30
N PRO A 216 7.70 -12.51 8.64
CA PRO A 216 8.22 -11.58 7.64
C PRO A 216 9.12 -10.49 8.21
N VAL A 217 9.10 -10.23 9.52
CA VAL A 217 10.03 -9.25 10.14
C VAL A 217 11.49 -9.66 10.01
N LEU A 218 11.78 -10.93 9.68
CA LEU A 218 13.13 -11.42 9.42
C LEU A 218 13.77 -10.83 8.16
N VAL A 219 13.01 -10.19 7.27
CA VAL A 219 13.56 -9.50 6.09
C VAL A 219 14.02 -8.06 6.37
N LEU A 220 13.73 -7.56 7.57
CA LEU A 220 14.15 -6.23 8.01
C LEU A 220 15.65 -6.23 8.37
N ASP A 221 16.15 -5.09 8.86
CA ASP A 221 17.52 -4.99 9.35
C ASP A 221 17.83 -6.02 10.45
N GLU A 222 19.07 -6.51 10.44
CA GLU A 222 19.50 -7.60 11.33
C GLU A 222 19.27 -7.22 12.79
N ASN A 223 18.55 -8.09 13.49
CA ASN A 223 18.32 -7.97 14.93
C ASN A 223 18.52 -9.34 15.60
N PRO A 224 19.65 -9.57 16.31
CA PRO A 224 19.93 -10.83 16.98
C PRO A 224 18.87 -11.23 18.02
N ALA A 225 18.23 -10.26 18.68
CA ALA A 225 17.17 -10.53 19.65
C ALA A 225 15.91 -11.08 18.98
N VAL A 226 15.55 -10.56 17.79
CA VAL A 226 14.44 -11.05 16.97
C VAL A 226 14.73 -12.49 16.51
N ALA A 227 15.94 -12.74 16.00
CA ALA A 227 16.33 -14.07 15.54
C ALA A 227 16.31 -15.11 16.70
N ALA A 228 16.80 -14.74 17.89
CA ALA A 228 16.74 -15.58 19.08
C ALA A 228 15.30 -15.82 19.57
N ALA A 229 14.44 -14.81 19.48
CA ALA A 229 13.02 -14.94 19.80
C ALA A 229 12.31 -15.93 18.86
N VAL A 230 12.65 -15.93 17.55
CA VAL A 230 12.09 -16.89 16.59
C VAL A 230 12.58 -18.31 16.91
N ALA A 231 13.85 -18.47 17.29
CA ALA A 231 14.35 -19.76 17.77
C ALA A 231 13.56 -20.26 18.99
N THR A 232 13.32 -19.38 19.96
CA THR A 232 12.55 -19.72 21.17
C THR A 232 11.10 -20.11 20.83
N ALA A 233 10.46 -19.37 19.91
CA ALA A 233 9.09 -19.65 19.49
C ALA A 233 8.98 -20.99 18.74
N THR A 234 9.89 -21.25 17.80
CA THR A 234 9.90 -22.50 17.02
C THR A 234 10.20 -23.73 17.88
N GLU A 235 11.12 -23.62 18.85
CA GLU A 235 11.36 -24.67 19.85
C GLU A 235 10.11 -24.98 20.69
N ALA A 236 9.41 -23.95 21.16
CA ALA A 236 8.17 -24.12 21.92
C ALA A 236 7.06 -24.78 21.07
N PHE A 237 7.00 -24.47 19.78
CA PHE A 237 6.00 -25.03 18.87
C PHE A 237 6.30 -26.50 18.54
N ALA A 238 7.55 -26.82 18.23
CA ALA A 238 7.99 -28.20 18.00
C ALA A 238 7.72 -29.11 19.21
N ALA A 239 7.88 -28.58 20.44
CA ALA A 239 7.57 -29.30 21.67
C ALA A 239 6.06 -29.43 21.93
N ALA A 240 5.25 -28.44 21.55
CA ALA A 240 3.83 -28.39 21.91
C ALA A 240 2.91 -29.23 21.02
N ALA A 241 3.28 -29.43 19.75
CA ALA A 241 2.47 -30.13 18.75
C ALA A 241 3.34 -31.09 17.93
N THR A 242 3.88 -32.11 18.60
CA THR A 242 4.69 -33.16 17.95
C THR A 242 3.94 -33.77 16.77
N GLY A 243 4.51 -33.67 15.57
CA GLY A 243 3.92 -34.17 14.32
C GLY A 243 3.15 -33.13 13.48
N LEU A 244 3.00 -31.89 13.96
CA LEU A 244 2.57 -30.75 13.14
C LEU A 244 3.81 -30.08 12.55
N GLY A 245 4.05 -30.27 11.25
CA GLY A 245 5.23 -29.71 10.59
C GLY A 245 5.16 -28.19 10.43
N ILE A 246 6.27 -27.49 10.69
CA ILE A 246 6.33 -26.02 10.62
C ILE A 246 7.06 -25.57 9.35
N MET A 247 6.37 -24.83 8.49
CA MET A 247 6.95 -24.09 7.37
C MET A 247 7.19 -22.64 7.77
N LEU A 248 8.42 -22.30 8.17
CA LEU A 248 8.82 -20.92 8.45
C LEU A 248 8.84 -20.12 7.16
N THR A 249 8.09 -19.01 7.14
CA THR A 249 7.77 -18.31 5.90
C THR A 249 8.22 -16.86 5.97
N THR A 250 9.05 -16.47 5.00
CA THR A 250 9.60 -15.12 4.85
C THR A 250 9.34 -14.61 3.44
N TYR A 251 9.09 -13.30 3.29
CA TYR A 251 8.75 -12.70 2.00
C TYR A 251 9.01 -11.20 1.97
N HIS A 252 8.99 -10.61 0.77
CA HIS A 252 9.24 -9.19 0.50
C HIS A 252 10.73 -8.77 0.53
N GLY A 253 11.64 -9.69 0.86
CA GLY A 253 13.09 -9.46 0.89
C GLY A 253 13.88 -10.75 1.13
N GLY A 254 15.21 -10.61 1.20
CA GLY A 254 16.13 -11.72 1.46
C GLY A 254 16.45 -11.88 2.94
N VAL A 255 16.65 -13.13 3.37
CA VAL A 255 17.05 -13.50 4.74
C VAL A 255 18.43 -14.17 4.80
N ASP A 256 19.25 -13.95 3.77
CA ASP A 256 20.60 -14.49 3.64
C ASP A 256 21.53 -14.11 4.80
N HIS A 257 21.35 -12.92 5.37
CA HIS A 257 22.07 -12.47 6.56
C HIS A 257 21.81 -13.34 7.81
N LEU A 258 20.69 -14.09 7.84
CA LEU A 258 20.34 -15.01 8.93
C LEU A 258 20.54 -16.49 8.57
N ALA A 259 21.21 -16.81 7.45
CA ALA A 259 21.30 -18.17 6.94
C ALA A 259 21.75 -19.19 8.00
N ASP A 260 22.75 -18.84 8.82
CA ASP A 260 23.26 -19.73 9.87
C ASP A 260 22.27 -19.98 11.01
N THR A 261 21.42 -19.00 11.33
CA THR A 261 20.40 -19.14 12.37
C THR A 261 19.22 -19.94 11.82
N LEU A 262 18.71 -19.56 10.64
CA LEU A 262 17.52 -20.18 10.04
C LEU A 262 17.72 -21.67 9.76
N CYS A 263 18.90 -22.07 9.29
CA CYS A 263 19.18 -23.48 8.98
C CYS A 263 19.34 -24.37 10.23
N ARG A 264 19.36 -23.79 11.44
CA ARG A 264 19.45 -24.52 12.71
C ARG A 264 18.13 -24.56 13.48
N LEU A 265 17.11 -23.86 13.01
CA LEU A 265 15.81 -23.84 13.66
C LEU A 265 15.12 -25.21 13.58
N PRO A 266 14.36 -25.61 14.62
CA PRO A 266 13.61 -26.87 14.61
C PRO A 266 12.32 -26.73 13.77
N VAL A 267 12.48 -26.50 12.47
CA VAL A 267 11.39 -26.35 11.49
C VAL A 267 11.51 -27.37 10.36
N ASP A 268 10.38 -27.84 9.87
CA ASP A 268 10.29 -28.85 8.81
C ASP A 268 10.46 -28.25 7.41
N GLY A 269 10.30 -26.94 7.28
CA GLY A 269 10.57 -26.25 6.04
C GLY A 269 10.82 -24.76 6.16
N LEU A 270 11.44 -24.22 5.12
CA LEU A 270 11.76 -22.81 4.95
C LEU A 270 11.22 -22.31 3.61
N HIS A 271 10.47 -21.21 3.62
CA HIS A 271 10.06 -20.49 2.43
C HIS A 271 10.89 -19.23 2.21
N LEU A 272 11.35 -19.05 0.96
CA LEU A 272 12.18 -17.94 0.51
C LEU A 272 11.54 -17.23 -0.68
N ASP A 273 11.52 -15.90 -0.65
CA ASP A 273 11.12 -15.04 -1.77
C ASP A 273 12.27 -14.93 -2.80
N LEU A 274 12.22 -15.77 -3.82
CA LEU A 274 13.21 -15.83 -4.90
C LEU A 274 12.83 -14.97 -6.12
N VAL A 275 11.80 -14.12 -5.96
CA VAL A 275 11.46 -13.07 -6.91
C VAL A 275 12.22 -11.80 -6.53
N ARG A 276 12.13 -11.38 -5.27
CA ARG A 276 12.81 -10.17 -4.79
C ARG A 276 14.26 -10.39 -4.39
N ALA A 277 14.59 -11.56 -3.87
CA ALA A 277 15.95 -11.89 -3.46
C ALA A 277 16.35 -13.26 -4.02
N PRO A 278 16.50 -13.41 -5.35
CA PRO A 278 16.88 -14.67 -5.96
C PRO A 278 18.25 -15.19 -5.49
N ASP A 279 19.19 -14.29 -5.19
CA ASP A 279 20.57 -14.64 -4.84
C ASP A 279 20.71 -15.22 -3.43
N GLN A 280 19.69 -15.06 -2.56
CA GLN A 280 19.71 -15.57 -1.18
C GLN A 280 19.82 -17.09 -1.10
N LEU A 281 19.48 -17.79 -2.19
CA LEU A 281 19.56 -19.24 -2.24
C LEU A 281 21.00 -19.74 -2.13
N GLY A 282 21.97 -19.02 -2.71
CA GLY A 282 23.39 -19.38 -2.69
C GLY A 282 23.96 -19.61 -1.28
N PRO A 283 23.83 -18.65 -0.34
CA PRO A 283 24.30 -18.80 1.03
C PRO A 283 23.45 -19.74 1.91
N ILE A 284 22.17 -19.97 1.57
CA ILE A 284 21.24 -20.77 2.39
C ILE A 284 21.28 -22.26 2.01
N LEU A 285 21.22 -22.57 0.71
CA LEU A 285 21.07 -23.95 0.22
C LEU A 285 22.14 -24.92 0.76
N PRO A 286 23.44 -24.57 0.80
CA PRO A 286 24.48 -25.47 1.31
C PRO A 286 24.40 -25.75 2.82
N LYS A 287 23.65 -24.93 3.58
CA LYS A 287 23.53 -25.01 5.04
C LYS A 287 22.27 -25.74 5.50
N LEU A 288 21.28 -25.90 4.61
CA LEU A 288 20.04 -26.61 4.92
C LEU A 288 20.30 -28.12 5.04
N THR A 289 19.64 -28.75 6.01
CA THR A 289 19.66 -30.21 6.09
C THR A 289 18.86 -30.82 4.93
N PRO A 290 19.18 -32.04 4.49
CA PRO A 290 18.41 -32.74 3.46
C PRO A 290 16.93 -32.92 3.82
N GLU A 291 16.61 -33.01 5.12
CA GLU A 291 15.25 -33.21 5.62
C GLU A 291 14.41 -31.93 5.61
N THR A 292 15.02 -30.74 5.70
CA THR A 292 14.29 -29.47 5.66
C THR A 292 13.75 -29.21 4.26
N ARG A 293 12.42 -29.15 4.13
CA ARG A 293 11.75 -28.82 2.87
C ARG A 293 11.98 -27.36 2.50
N LEU A 294 12.25 -27.10 1.23
CA LEU A 294 12.52 -25.75 0.73
C LEU A 294 11.36 -25.35 -0.17
N SER A 295 10.62 -24.34 0.27
CA SER A 295 9.53 -23.73 -0.47
C SER A 295 10.06 -22.55 -1.29
N LEU A 296 10.23 -22.77 -2.59
CA LEU A 296 10.79 -21.81 -3.54
C LEU A 296 9.68 -20.84 -4.00
N GLY A 297 9.73 -19.60 -3.51
CA GLY A 297 8.83 -18.53 -3.92
C GLY A 297 9.24 -17.93 -5.26
N VAL A 298 8.73 -18.47 -6.37
CA VAL A 298 9.25 -18.19 -7.72
C VAL A 298 8.27 -17.49 -8.65
N ILE A 299 6.98 -17.44 -8.27
CA ILE A 299 5.94 -16.71 -9.00
C ILE A 299 5.61 -15.44 -8.23
N ASP A 300 5.67 -14.28 -8.90
CA ASP A 300 5.52 -12.99 -8.21
C ASP A 300 4.10 -12.83 -7.63
N GLY A 301 3.99 -12.78 -6.29
CA GLY A 301 2.74 -12.50 -5.58
C GLY A 301 2.42 -11.01 -5.40
N ARG A 302 3.28 -10.11 -5.90
CA ARG A 302 3.19 -8.64 -5.78
C ARG A 302 2.96 -7.93 -7.12
N ASN A 303 3.09 -8.62 -8.25
CA ASN A 303 2.97 -8.01 -9.58
C ASN A 303 2.20 -8.91 -10.55
N VAL A 304 1.68 -8.32 -11.63
CA VAL A 304 0.73 -8.97 -12.55
C VAL A 304 1.37 -9.53 -13.81
N TRP A 305 2.70 -9.53 -13.91
CA TRP A 305 3.39 -10.07 -15.07
C TRP A 305 3.37 -11.59 -15.08
N ARG A 306 3.21 -12.15 -16.29
CA ARG A 306 3.40 -13.58 -16.57
C ARG A 306 4.88 -13.93 -16.36
N ALA A 307 5.13 -15.04 -15.70
CA ALA A 307 6.48 -15.51 -15.42
C ALA A 307 7.16 -16.11 -16.67
N ASP A 308 8.48 -15.93 -16.77
CA ASP A 308 9.32 -16.64 -17.76
C ASP A 308 9.54 -18.09 -17.27
N LEU A 309 8.60 -18.97 -17.62
CA LEU A 309 8.60 -20.36 -17.15
C LEU A 309 9.84 -21.13 -17.59
N SER A 310 10.32 -20.94 -18.81
CA SER A 310 11.52 -21.63 -19.32
C SER A 310 12.78 -21.22 -18.56
N ARG A 311 12.96 -19.92 -18.30
CA ARG A 311 14.06 -19.43 -17.45
C ARG A 311 13.96 -19.93 -16.02
N LEU A 312 12.74 -20.00 -15.47
CA LEU A 312 12.52 -20.58 -14.14
C LEU A 312 12.89 -22.06 -14.11
N LEU A 313 12.51 -22.84 -15.12
CA LEU A 313 12.88 -24.25 -15.21
C LEU A 313 14.41 -24.42 -15.28
N ASP A 314 15.10 -23.64 -16.10
CA ASP A 314 16.57 -23.67 -16.17
C ASP A 314 17.22 -23.41 -14.80
N ARG A 315 16.66 -22.47 -14.03
CA ARG A 315 17.14 -22.15 -12.68
C ARG A 315 16.79 -23.23 -11.66
N LEU A 316 15.61 -23.86 -11.78
CA LEU A 316 15.06 -24.76 -10.76
C LEU A 316 15.52 -26.21 -10.92
N THR A 317 15.75 -26.69 -12.15
CA THR A 317 16.15 -28.08 -12.41
C THR A 317 17.38 -28.51 -11.59
N PRO A 318 18.50 -27.76 -11.56
CA PRO A 318 19.68 -28.17 -10.77
C PRO A 318 19.40 -28.26 -9.26
N ILE A 319 18.50 -27.41 -8.75
CA ILE A 319 18.13 -27.39 -7.33
C ILE A 319 17.28 -28.62 -7.00
N VAL A 320 16.31 -28.94 -7.86
CA VAL A 320 15.45 -30.12 -7.72
C VAL A 320 16.28 -31.40 -7.82
N ASP A 321 17.21 -31.48 -8.77
CA ASP A 321 18.09 -32.64 -8.96
C ASP A 321 18.97 -32.87 -7.71
N ALA A 322 19.48 -31.80 -7.10
CA ALA A 322 20.32 -31.89 -5.91
C ALA A 322 19.54 -32.26 -4.64
N ARG A 323 18.29 -31.82 -4.52
CA ARG A 323 17.47 -31.94 -3.29
C ARG A 323 16.47 -33.10 -3.33
N GLY A 324 16.18 -33.60 -4.52
CA GLY A 324 15.06 -34.50 -4.78
C GLY A 324 13.70 -33.80 -4.75
N PRO A 325 12.70 -34.34 -5.48
CA PRO A 325 11.36 -33.75 -5.60
C PRO A 325 10.62 -33.62 -4.26
N GLU A 326 10.83 -34.54 -3.31
CA GLU A 326 10.15 -34.51 -2.00
C GLU A 326 10.65 -33.38 -1.08
N GLY A 327 11.91 -32.96 -1.27
CA GLY A 327 12.52 -31.86 -0.57
C GLY A 327 12.07 -30.50 -1.10
N ILE A 328 11.41 -30.41 -2.25
CA ILE A 328 11.05 -29.15 -2.90
C ILE A 328 9.54 -28.90 -2.84
N GLN A 329 9.19 -27.63 -2.64
CA GLN A 329 7.85 -27.11 -2.85
C GLN A 329 7.96 -25.85 -3.71
N LEU A 330 7.08 -25.68 -4.69
CA LEU A 330 6.95 -24.43 -5.44
C LEU A 330 5.81 -23.60 -4.85
N ALA A 331 6.03 -22.29 -4.75
CA ALA A 331 5.03 -21.35 -4.25
C ALA A 331 5.17 -19.99 -4.96
N PRO A 332 4.17 -19.10 -4.84
CA PRO A 332 4.39 -17.68 -5.11
C PRO A 332 5.44 -17.11 -4.14
N SER A 333 5.96 -15.92 -4.41
CA SER A 333 6.94 -15.24 -3.55
C SER A 333 6.36 -14.77 -2.20
N CYS A 334 5.05 -14.55 -2.14
CA CYS A 334 4.31 -14.16 -0.95
C CYS A 334 2.83 -14.54 -1.12
N SER A 335 1.95 -14.14 -0.19
CA SER A 335 0.50 -14.26 -0.40
C SER A 335 0.07 -13.60 -1.71
N LEU A 336 -0.86 -14.23 -2.44
CA LEU A 336 -1.45 -13.66 -3.66
C LEU A 336 -2.45 -12.54 -3.36
N LEU A 337 -2.67 -12.18 -2.08
CA LEU A 337 -3.48 -11.04 -1.63
C LEU A 337 -3.19 -9.74 -2.39
N HIS A 338 -1.96 -9.54 -2.85
CA HIS A 338 -1.48 -8.29 -3.45
C HIS A 338 -1.66 -8.22 -4.98
N VAL A 339 -2.26 -9.24 -5.60
CA VAL A 339 -2.60 -9.24 -7.03
C VAL A 339 -4.10 -9.46 -7.23
N PRO A 340 -4.67 -9.05 -8.39
CA PRO A 340 -6.08 -9.29 -8.65
C PRO A 340 -6.39 -10.78 -8.81
N ILE A 341 -7.67 -11.14 -8.80
CA ILE A 341 -8.08 -12.55 -8.73
C ILE A 341 -7.91 -13.26 -10.08
N ASP A 342 -8.52 -12.77 -11.15
CA ASP A 342 -8.68 -13.55 -12.38
C ASP A 342 -8.66 -12.67 -13.63
N LEU A 343 -7.66 -12.89 -14.48
CA LEU A 343 -7.42 -12.13 -15.71
C LEU A 343 -8.49 -12.42 -16.78
N ASP A 344 -9.16 -13.57 -16.74
CA ASP A 344 -10.18 -13.92 -17.73
C ASP A 344 -11.44 -13.06 -17.63
N ARG A 345 -11.55 -12.28 -16.54
CA ARG A 345 -12.59 -11.26 -16.38
C ARG A 345 -12.28 -9.97 -17.15
N GLU A 346 -11.04 -9.77 -17.56
CA GLU A 346 -10.60 -8.57 -18.28
C GLU A 346 -10.88 -8.70 -19.79
N THR A 347 -12.13 -8.46 -20.19
CA THR A 347 -12.58 -8.64 -21.57
C THR A 347 -12.29 -7.47 -22.49
N ARG A 348 -11.89 -6.32 -21.95
CA ARG A 348 -11.59 -5.08 -22.70
C ARG A 348 -10.11 -4.73 -22.77
N LEU A 349 -9.23 -5.52 -22.13
CA LEU A 349 -7.80 -5.34 -22.28
C LEU A 349 -7.37 -5.68 -23.71
N ASP A 350 -6.42 -4.90 -24.22
CA ASP A 350 -5.74 -5.20 -25.48
C ASP A 350 -5.22 -6.66 -25.47
N PRO A 351 -5.55 -7.49 -26.49
CA PRO A 351 -5.20 -8.91 -26.47
C PRO A 351 -3.70 -9.19 -26.37
N GLU A 352 -2.87 -8.34 -27.00
CA GLU A 352 -1.41 -8.43 -26.92
C GLU A 352 -0.94 -8.22 -25.48
N LEU A 353 -1.33 -7.10 -24.85
CA LEU A 353 -1.04 -6.85 -23.44
C LEU A 353 -1.59 -7.95 -22.51
N ARG A 354 -2.84 -8.39 -22.71
CA ARG A 354 -3.45 -9.45 -21.89
C ARG A 354 -2.61 -10.73 -21.89
N SER A 355 -1.96 -11.07 -23.01
CA SER A 355 -1.09 -12.24 -23.10
C SER A 355 0.14 -12.17 -22.16
N TRP A 356 0.59 -10.97 -21.81
CA TRP A 356 1.77 -10.74 -20.97
C TRP A 356 1.47 -10.77 -19.46
N LEU A 357 0.20 -10.85 -19.09
CA LEU A 357 -0.26 -10.73 -17.71
C LEU A 357 -0.64 -12.10 -17.12
N ALA A 358 -0.57 -12.18 -15.80
CA ALA A 358 -1.05 -13.27 -14.97
C ALA A 358 -1.58 -12.70 -13.64
N PHE A 359 -2.85 -12.95 -13.33
CA PHE A 359 -3.46 -12.63 -12.03
C PHE A 359 -3.37 -13.84 -11.10
N ALA A 360 -4.00 -13.81 -9.92
CA ALA A 360 -3.86 -14.87 -8.93
C ALA A 360 -4.19 -16.26 -9.48
N VAL A 361 -5.25 -16.41 -10.28
CA VAL A 361 -5.62 -17.70 -10.92
C VAL A 361 -4.54 -18.18 -11.88
N GLN A 362 -4.12 -17.33 -12.82
CA GLN A 362 -3.10 -17.68 -13.81
C GLN A 362 -1.75 -18.00 -13.15
N LYS A 363 -1.42 -17.36 -12.03
CA LYS A 363 -0.23 -17.67 -11.22
C LYS A 363 -0.27 -19.06 -10.58
N LEU A 364 -1.45 -19.59 -10.26
CA LEU A 364 -1.58 -20.98 -9.81
C LEU A 364 -1.31 -21.96 -10.96
N ASP A 365 -1.77 -21.61 -12.18
CA ASP A 365 -1.47 -22.41 -13.38
C ASP A 365 0.03 -22.41 -13.69
N GLU A 366 0.72 -21.27 -13.57
CA GLU A 366 2.18 -21.18 -13.71
C GLU A 366 2.90 -22.15 -12.75
N LEU A 367 2.47 -22.23 -11.49
CA LEU A 367 3.03 -23.17 -10.52
C LEU A 367 2.78 -24.63 -10.91
N ARG A 368 1.56 -24.95 -11.36
CA ARG A 368 1.20 -26.29 -11.84
C ARG A 368 2.06 -26.71 -13.02
N ILE A 369 2.26 -25.81 -13.99
CA ILE A 369 3.08 -26.06 -15.19
C ILE A 369 4.53 -26.34 -14.76
N LEU A 370 5.11 -25.49 -13.91
CA LEU A 370 6.48 -25.68 -13.41
C LEU A 370 6.64 -27.01 -12.67
N ALA A 371 5.72 -27.33 -11.76
CA ALA A 371 5.78 -28.58 -10.99
C ALA A 371 5.70 -29.81 -11.90
N ARG A 372 4.81 -29.78 -12.90
CA ARG A 372 4.67 -30.87 -13.87
C ARG A 372 5.91 -30.99 -14.77
N ALA A 373 6.45 -29.88 -15.28
CA ALA A 373 7.68 -29.88 -16.08
C ALA A 373 8.88 -30.46 -15.34
N LEU A 374 9.02 -30.14 -14.05
CA LEU A 374 10.12 -30.62 -13.21
C LEU A 374 9.94 -32.09 -12.78
N SER A 375 8.72 -32.62 -12.80
CA SER A 375 8.43 -34.01 -12.39
C SER A 375 8.38 -34.98 -13.58
N ASP A 376 7.73 -34.57 -14.66
CA ASP A 376 7.43 -35.42 -15.84
C ASP A 376 8.27 -35.03 -17.07
N GLY A 377 9.07 -33.96 -16.99
CA GLY A 377 9.84 -33.40 -18.10
C GLY A 377 9.09 -32.31 -18.86
N ARG A 378 9.84 -31.45 -19.58
CA ARG A 378 9.30 -30.31 -20.33
C ARG A 378 8.30 -30.72 -21.41
N ASP A 379 8.50 -31.88 -22.03
CA ASP A 379 7.62 -32.40 -23.08
C ASP A 379 6.17 -32.63 -22.56
N ALA A 380 5.99 -32.91 -21.27
CA ALA A 380 4.67 -33.11 -20.67
C ALA A 380 3.82 -31.83 -20.62
N VAL A 381 4.44 -30.67 -20.78
CA VAL A 381 3.80 -29.34 -20.80
C VAL A 381 4.26 -28.49 -21.99
N ALA A 382 4.65 -29.14 -23.09
CA ALA A 382 5.24 -28.46 -24.24
C ALA A 382 4.33 -27.35 -24.82
N GLU A 383 3.01 -27.57 -24.86
CA GLU A 383 2.04 -26.58 -25.33
C GLU A 383 1.96 -25.36 -24.39
N ASP A 384 1.87 -25.61 -23.07
CA ASP A 384 1.84 -24.55 -22.05
C ASP A 384 3.13 -23.70 -22.11
N LEU A 385 4.29 -24.34 -22.28
CA LEU A 385 5.59 -23.66 -22.41
C LEU A 385 5.67 -22.86 -23.72
N ALA A 386 5.21 -23.43 -24.84
CA ALA A 386 5.19 -22.73 -26.11
C ALA A 386 4.30 -21.48 -26.07
N GLU A 387 3.15 -21.54 -25.39
CA GLU A 387 2.28 -20.37 -25.18
C GLU A 387 2.99 -19.29 -24.34
N ALA A 388 3.58 -19.68 -23.21
CA ALA A 388 4.31 -18.76 -22.35
C ALA A 388 5.51 -18.11 -23.07
N GLU A 389 6.27 -18.89 -23.83
CA GLU A 389 7.40 -18.40 -24.65
C GLU A 389 6.93 -17.45 -25.75
N ALA A 390 5.82 -17.75 -26.43
CA ALA A 390 5.24 -16.85 -27.44
C ALA A 390 4.82 -15.50 -26.82
N ALA A 391 4.16 -15.52 -25.66
CA ALA A 391 3.81 -14.31 -24.93
C ALA A 391 5.05 -13.48 -24.55
N MET A 392 6.12 -14.13 -24.07
CA MET A 392 7.38 -13.44 -23.75
C MET A 392 8.10 -12.90 -24.99
N ALA A 393 8.12 -13.65 -26.09
CA ALA A 393 8.75 -13.24 -27.34
C ALA A 393 8.05 -12.02 -27.94
N THR A 394 6.70 -12.02 -27.96
CA THR A 394 5.92 -10.86 -28.42
C THR A 394 6.18 -9.64 -27.56
N ARG A 395 6.19 -9.78 -26.22
CA ARG A 395 6.54 -8.69 -25.30
C ARG A 395 7.91 -8.10 -25.61
N ARG A 396 8.95 -8.94 -25.66
CA ARG A 396 10.34 -8.49 -25.91
C ARG A 396 10.50 -7.76 -27.24
N ALA A 397 9.76 -8.18 -28.27
CA ALA A 397 9.84 -7.62 -29.61
C ALA A 397 8.87 -6.44 -29.85
N SER A 398 7.95 -6.14 -28.92
CA SER A 398 6.91 -5.15 -29.15
C SER A 398 7.47 -3.73 -29.23
N ALA A 399 7.37 -3.10 -30.39
CA ALA A 399 7.75 -1.69 -30.59
C ALA A 399 6.90 -0.71 -29.77
N ARG A 400 5.79 -1.20 -29.19
CA ARG A 400 4.93 -0.43 -28.30
C ARG A 400 5.51 -0.28 -26.88
N ILE A 401 6.46 -1.15 -26.52
CA ILE A 401 7.14 -1.13 -25.23
C ILE A 401 8.44 -0.31 -25.30
N HIS A 402 9.09 -0.29 -26.47
CA HIS A 402 10.37 0.38 -26.71
C HIS A 402 10.17 1.59 -27.63
N ASP A 403 9.96 2.77 -27.05
CA ASP A 403 9.82 4.02 -27.78
C ASP A 403 11.19 4.70 -27.95
N PRO A 404 11.75 4.79 -29.18
CA PRO A 404 13.04 5.42 -29.41
C PRO A 404 13.10 6.90 -28.97
N ALA A 405 11.97 7.62 -29.00
CA ALA A 405 11.91 9.01 -28.58
C ALA A 405 12.03 9.12 -27.05
N VAL A 406 11.39 8.21 -26.30
CA VAL A 406 11.53 8.15 -24.83
C VAL A 406 12.96 7.79 -24.45
N ALA A 407 13.53 6.77 -25.10
CA ALA A 407 14.92 6.37 -24.86
C ALA A 407 15.92 7.52 -25.14
N ALA A 408 15.76 8.24 -26.26
CA ALA A 408 16.60 9.39 -26.58
C ALA A 408 16.45 10.52 -25.55
N ARG A 409 15.23 10.76 -25.07
CA ARG A 409 14.95 11.80 -24.06
C ARG A 409 15.54 11.44 -22.70
N LEU A 410 15.45 10.18 -22.27
CA LEU A 410 16.10 9.69 -21.06
C LEU A 410 17.63 9.85 -21.14
N ALA A 411 18.23 9.51 -22.28
CA ALA A 411 19.68 9.65 -22.48
C ALA A 411 20.15 11.12 -22.44
N ALA A 412 19.25 12.07 -22.71
CA ALA A 412 19.53 13.50 -22.65
C ALA A 412 19.38 14.12 -21.24
N VAL A 413 18.95 13.35 -20.23
CA VAL A 413 18.83 13.84 -18.85
C VAL A 413 20.20 14.22 -18.32
N THR A 414 20.31 15.45 -17.81
CA THR A 414 21.52 15.96 -17.15
C THR A 414 21.26 16.25 -15.67
N PRO A 415 22.28 16.21 -14.79
CA PRO A 415 22.10 16.55 -13.37
C PRO A 415 21.54 17.96 -13.13
N ALA A 416 21.73 18.89 -14.08
CA ALA A 416 21.19 20.24 -14.00
C ALA A 416 19.65 20.28 -14.16
N MET A 417 19.04 19.33 -14.87
CA MET A 417 17.59 19.29 -15.08
C MET A 417 16.82 18.97 -13.79
N ALA A 418 17.47 18.34 -12.81
CA ALA A 418 16.90 18.01 -11.50
C ALA A 418 17.29 19.03 -10.41
N ARG A 419 17.59 20.28 -10.78
CA ARG A 419 17.90 21.37 -9.86
C ARG A 419 17.21 22.65 -10.31
N ARG A 420 16.64 23.41 -9.36
CA ARG A 420 16.20 24.78 -9.62
C ARG A 420 17.41 25.66 -9.95
N GLN A 421 17.18 26.76 -10.67
CA GLN A 421 18.25 27.66 -11.10
C GLN A 421 18.92 28.36 -9.91
N THR A 422 18.14 28.73 -8.90
CA THR A 422 18.63 29.41 -7.69
C THR A 422 18.20 28.67 -6.42
N ALA A 423 18.89 28.96 -5.32
CA ALA A 423 18.58 28.39 -4.01
C ALA A 423 17.31 29.01 -3.42
N TYR A 424 16.61 28.25 -2.57
CA TYR A 424 15.31 28.64 -2.00
C TYR A 424 15.26 30.07 -1.42
N PRO A 425 16.23 30.59 -0.65
CA PRO A 425 16.13 31.96 -0.12
C PRO A 425 16.00 33.06 -1.19
N VAL A 426 16.53 32.84 -2.39
CA VAL A 426 16.38 33.77 -3.53
C VAL A 426 14.99 33.60 -4.14
N ARG A 427 14.55 32.35 -4.33
CA ARG A 427 13.22 32.03 -4.89
C ARG A 427 12.09 32.50 -3.99
N ALA A 428 12.18 32.26 -2.68
CA ALA A 428 11.19 32.67 -1.69
C ALA A 428 10.87 34.17 -1.80
N ARG A 429 11.90 35.01 -1.98
CA ARG A 429 11.69 36.45 -2.18
C ARG A 429 10.95 36.76 -3.48
N ALA A 430 11.34 36.14 -4.59
CA ALA A 430 10.65 36.31 -5.87
C ALA A 430 9.18 35.84 -5.79
N GLN A 431 8.92 34.76 -5.05
CA GLN A 431 7.60 34.20 -4.83
C GLN A 431 6.74 35.11 -3.94
N HIS A 432 7.28 35.63 -2.84
CA HIS A 432 6.56 36.58 -1.97
C HIS A 432 6.23 37.88 -2.71
N ASP A 433 7.18 38.42 -3.48
CA ASP A 433 6.97 39.62 -4.30
C ASP A 433 5.89 39.38 -5.38
N ARG A 434 5.83 38.17 -5.95
CA ARG A 434 4.86 37.80 -7.00
C ARG A 434 3.45 37.54 -6.44
N LEU A 435 3.36 36.79 -5.34
CA LEU A 435 2.08 36.28 -4.79
C LEU A 435 1.42 37.23 -3.79
N GLY A 436 2.20 38.10 -3.13
CA GLY A 436 1.67 39.09 -2.17
C GLY A 436 0.92 38.46 -0.99
N LEU A 437 1.33 37.26 -0.55
CA LEU A 437 0.64 36.51 0.51
C LEU A 437 0.84 37.15 1.89
N PRO A 438 -0.19 37.10 2.76
CA PRO A 438 -0.03 37.50 4.16
C PRO A 438 0.77 36.45 4.95
N ALA A 439 1.26 36.81 6.14
CA ALA A 439 1.74 35.84 7.12
C ALA A 439 0.67 34.78 7.41
N PHE A 440 1.07 33.55 7.73
CA PHE A 440 0.15 32.41 7.88
C PHE A 440 -0.82 32.26 6.69
N PRO A 441 -0.32 32.14 5.43
CA PRO A 441 -1.19 31.98 4.28
C PRO A 441 -2.04 30.70 4.42
N THR A 442 -3.31 30.82 4.06
CA THR A 442 -4.30 29.74 4.15
C THR A 442 -4.53 29.11 2.78
N THR A 443 -4.59 27.78 2.76
CA THR A 443 -4.89 27.02 1.55
C THR A 443 -5.55 25.68 1.91
N THR A 444 -5.92 24.92 0.88
CA THR A 444 -6.29 23.51 1.03
C THR A 444 -5.36 22.65 0.15
N ILE A 445 -5.49 21.33 0.29
CA ILE A 445 -4.57 20.38 -0.35
C ILE A 445 -4.95 20.11 -1.82
N GLY A 446 -6.23 20.18 -2.21
CA GLY A 446 -6.64 19.93 -3.60
C GLY A 446 -8.12 19.58 -3.72
N SER A 447 -8.45 18.30 -3.56
CA SER A 447 -9.82 17.81 -3.75
C SER A 447 -10.86 18.41 -2.78
N PHE A 448 -12.06 18.68 -3.31
CA PHE A 448 -13.27 19.01 -2.55
C PHE A 448 -14.28 17.84 -2.53
N PRO A 449 -15.34 17.88 -1.69
CA PRO A 449 -16.33 16.80 -1.57
C PRO A 449 -16.84 16.25 -2.91
N GLN A 450 -16.62 14.94 -3.14
CA GLN A 450 -17.14 14.23 -4.32
C GLN A 450 -18.60 13.80 -4.08
N THR A 451 -19.52 14.70 -4.39
CA THR A 451 -20.96 14.50 -4.16
C THR A 451 -21.52 13.30 -4.96
N PRO A 452 -22.67 12.72 -4.55
CA PRO A 452 -23.34 11.68 -5.33
C PRO A 452 -23.64 12.12 -6.78
N GLU A 453 -23.94 13.39 -6.99
CA GLU A 453 -24.18 13.98 -8.31
C GLU A 453 -22.92 13.92 -9.20
N ILE A 454 -21.77 14.36 -8.69
CA ILE A 454 -20.50 14.33 -9.44
C ILE A 454 -20.09 12.89 -9.76
N ARG A 455 -20.23 11.98 -8.78
CA ARG A 455 -19.97 10.54 -8.98
C ARG A 455 -20.91 9.93 -10.03
N LYS A 456 -22.20 10.28 -9.99
CA LYS A 456 -23.18 9.83 -10.97
C LYS A 456 -22.86 10.37 -12.37
N ALA A 457 -22.54 11.65 -12.49
CA ALA A 457 -22.21 12.26 -13.77
C ALA A 457 -20.98 11.60 -14.40
N ARG A 458 -19.92 11.35 -13.62
CA ARG A 458 -18.74 10.63 -14.11
C ARG A 458 -19.07 9.20 -14.54
N ALA A 459 -19.92 8.50 -13.78
CA ALA A 459 -20.34 7.15 -14.12
C ALA A 459 -21.27 7.09 -15.36
N ASP A 460 -22.09 8.12 -15.58
CA ASP A 460 -22.93 8.24 -16.76
C ASP A 460 -22.11 8.63 -18.00
N HIS A 461 -21.15 9.54 -17.85
CA HIS A 461 -20.19 9.92 -18.90
C HIS A 461 -19.35 8.71 -19.35
N ALA A 462 -18.73 7.99 -18.39
CA ALA A 462 -17.97 6.77 -18.68
C ALA A 462 -18.81 5.66 -19.35
N ALA A 463 -20.14 5.69 -19.17
CA ALA A 463 -21.06 4.74 -19.78
C ALA A 463 -21.75 5.28 -21.05
N GLY A 464 -21.36 6.46 -21.55
CA GLY A 464 -21.95 7.09 -22.73
C GLY A 464 -23.40 7.55 -22.57
N ARG A 465 -23.89 7.68 -21.33
CA ARG A 465 -25.24 8.20 -21.02
C ARG A 465 -25.29 9.71 -20.85
N LEU A 466 -24.12 10.35 -20.65
CA LEU A 466 -23.93 11.79 -20.57
C LEU A 466 -22.86 12.15 -21.59
N ASP A 467 -23.10 13.13 -22.46
CA ASP A 467 -22.11 13.56 -23.44
C ASP A 467 -21.01 14.45 -22.81
N ASP A 468 -19.96 14.71 -23.58
CA ASP A 468 -18.81 15.49 -23.12
C ASP A 468 -19.20 16.94 -22.74
N ALA A 469 -20.14 17.55 -23.48
CA ALA A 469 -20.53 18.93 -23.28
C ALA A 469 -21.31 19.11 -21.98
N ASP A 470 -22.28 18.23 -21.71
CA ASP A 470 -23.06 18.26 -20.47
C ASP A 470 -22.21 17.88 -19.26
N TYR A 471 -21.29 16.92 -19.41
CA TYR A 471 -20.33 16.57 -18.36
C TYR A 471 -19.43 17.76 -18.01
N ASP A 472 -18.81 18.37 -19.03
CA ASP A 472 -17.92 19.51 -18.85
C ASP A 472 -18.65 20.72 -18.24
N ALA A 473 -19.89 21.00 -18.67
CA ALA A 473 -20.70 22.07 -18.12
C ALA A 473 -20.97 21.87 -16.61
N LEU A 474 -21.27 20.65 -16.20
CA LEU A 474 -21.48 20.32 -14.79
C LEU A 474 -20.20 20.51 -13.97
N ILE A 475 -19.06 19.99 -14.45
CA ILE A 475 -17.77 20.12 -13.76
C ILE A 475 -17.38 21.60 -13.64
N ALA A 476 -17.51 22.38 -14.73
CA ALA A 476 -17.24 23.81 -14.73
C ALA A 476 -18.12 24.57 -13.72
N ALA A 477 -19.41 24.22 -13.61
CA ALA A 477 -20.31 24.81 -12.63
C ALA A 477 -19.86 24.52 -11.18
N ARG A 478 -19.52 23.25 -10.87
CA ARG A 478 -19.05 22.85 -9.53
C ARG A 478 -17.70 23.48 -9.18
N THR A 479 -16.77 23.59 -10.13
CA THR A 479 -15.51 24.32 -9.95
C THR A 479 -15.76 25.79 -9.67
N THR A 480 -16.69 26.43 -10.40
CA THR A 480 -17.05 27.84 -10.18
C THR A 480 -17.62 28.06 -8.77
N GLU A 481 -18.57 27.23 -8.35
CA GLU A 481 -19.15 27.28 -7.00
C GLU A 481 -18.09 27.14 -5.91
N ALA A 482 -17.18 26.18 -6.05
CA ALA A 482 -16.10 25.97 -5.09
C ALA A 482 -15.16 27.18 -5.02
N ILE A 483 -14.78 27.77 -6.16
CA ILE A 483 -13.90 28.94 -6.20
C ILE A 483 -14.56 30.15 -5.53
N ARG A 484 -15.82 30.46 -5.87
CA ARG A 484 -16.57 31.58 -5.26
C ARG A 484 -16.68 31.42 -3.76
N TRP A 485 -17.00 30.21 -3.30
CA TRP A 485 -17.09 29.93 -1.87
C TRP A 485 -15.73 30.07 -1.15
N GLN A 486 -14.62 29.66 -1.78
CA GLN A 486 -13.29 29.85 -1.20
C GLN A 486 -12.92 31.34 -1.08
N GLU A 487 -13.26 32.16 -2.09
CA GLU A 487 -13.07 33.62 -2.06
C GLU A 487 -13.88 34.27 -0.93
N GLU A 488 -15.16 33.91 -0.80
CA GLU A 488 -16.06 34.36 0.27
C GLU A 488 -15.53 33.99 1.66
N THR A 489 -15.01 32.77 1.79
CA THR A 489 -14.39 32.29 3.04
C THR A 489 -13.09 33.03 3.35
N GLY A 490 -12.38 33.48 2.31
CA GLY A 490 -11.18 34.29 2.40
C GLY A 490 -9.88 33.48 2.41
N LEU A 491 -9.86 32.31 1.75
CA LEU A 491 -8.64 31.50 1.55
C LEU A 491 -7.63 32.20 0.64
N ASP A 492 -6.35 32.21 1.01
CA ASP A 492 -5.34 33.03 0.31
C ASP A 492 -4.87 32.37 -1.01
N VAL A 493 -4.66 31.06 -1.02
CA VAL A 493 -4.31 30.26 -2.22
C VAL A 493 -5.38 29.21 -2.47
N LEU A 494 -5.97 29.21 -3.67
CA LEU A 494 -7.15 28.44 -4.01
C LEU A 494 -6.82 27.13 -4.75
N VAL A 495 -7.80 26.22 -4.73
CA VAL A 495 -7.79 24.97 -5.51
C VAL A 495 -9.07 24.86 -6.33
N HIS A 496 -9.03 24.13 -7.44
CA HIS A 496 -10.21 23.94 -8.32
C HIS A 496 -11.14 22.81 -7.86
N GLY A 497 -10.67 21.95 -6.95
CA GLY A 497 -11.48 20.92 -6.29
C GLY A 497 -11.52 19.55 -6.96
N GLU A 498 -10.80 19.35 -8.08
CA GLU A 498 -10.59 18.03 -8.73
C GLU A 498 -11.89 17.25 -9.02
N PHE A 499 -12.97 17.95 -9.39
CA PHE A 499 -14.27 17.33 -9.66
C PHE A 499 -14.26 16.44 -10.90
N GLU A 500 -13.32 16.66 -11.82
CA GLU A 500 -13.06 15.81 -12.98
C GLU A 500 -12.36 14.49 -12.60
N ARG A 501 -11.67 14.41 -11.45
CA ARG A 501 -10.75 13.30 -11.12
C ARG A 501 -11.40 12.24 -10.24
N ASN A 502 -11.30 10.98 -10.66
CA ASN A 502 -11.76 9.85 -9.85
C ASN A 502 -10.73 9.32 -8.89
N ASP A 503 -9.47 9.30 -9.27
CA ASP A 503 -8.36 8.81 -8.48
C ASP A 503 -7.09 9.50 -8.98
N MET A 504 -6.19 9.79 -8.05
CA MET A 504 -5.04 10.65 -8.33
C MET A 504 -3.97 9.96 -9.18
N VAL A 505 -3.99 8.63 -9.33
CA VAL A 505 -3.08 7.93 -10.26
C VAL A 505 -3.83 7.55 -11.53
N GLN A 506 -5.08 7.09 -11.39
CA GLN A 506 -5.89 6.71 -12.56
C GLN A 506 -6.04 7.87 -13.55
N TYR A 507 -6.34 9.07 -13.05
CA TYR A 507 -6.59 10.24 -13.91
C TYR A 507 -5.40 10.58 -14.82
N PHE A 508 -4.17 10.50 -14.31
CA PHE A 508 -2.97 10.76 -15.12
C PHE A 508 -2.64 9.57 -16.01
N GLY A 509 -2.69 8.34 -15.48
CA GLY A 509 -2.34 7.18 -16.27
C GLY A 509 -3.26 6.99 -17.49
N GLU A 510 -4.54 7.38 -17.41
CA GLU A 510 -5.48 7.34 -18.55
C GLU A 510 -5.07 8.28 -19.70
N GLN A 511 -4.17 9.23 -19.42
CA GLN A 511 -3.71 10.26 -20.34
C GLN A 511 -2.22 10.13 -20.69
N LEU A 512 -1.53 9.11 -20.15
CA LEU A 512 -0.14 8.80 -20.43
C LEU A 512 -0.03 7.58 -21.35
N ALA A 513 0.91 7.62 -22.28
CA ALA A 513 1.34 6.41 -22.99
C ALA A 513 2.04 5.46 -22.02
N GLY A 514 2.06 4.15 -22.36
CA GLY A 514 2.69 3.13 -21.53
C GLY A 514 1.86 2.69 -20.31
N PHE A 515 0.67 3.24 -20.10
CA PHE A 515 -0.28 2.82 -19.05
C PHE A 515 -1.45 2.02 -19.63
N ALA A 516 -2.03 1.14 -18.81
CA ALA A 516 -3.25 0.39 -19.09
C ALA A 516 -4.09 0.22 -17.83
N PHE A 517 -5.39 -0.01 -18.03
CA PHE A 517 -6.37 -0.08 -16.95
C PHE A 517 -7.20 -1.34 -17.06
N THR A 518 -7.49 -1.91 -15.90
CA THR A 518 -8.34 -3.09 -15.76
C THR A 518 -9.76 -2.67 -15.41
N ASP A 519 -10.73 -3.57 -15.61
CA ASP A 519 -12.10 -3.43 -15.14
C ASP A 519 -12.33 -4.10 -13.79
N HIS A 520 -11.76 -5.30 -13.64
CA HIS A 520 -11.94 -6.20 -12.51
C HIS A 520 -10.64 -6.46 -11.73
N GLY A 521 -9.54 -5.77 -12.06
CA GLY A 521 -8.22 -5.87 -11.43
C GLY A 521 -8.12 -5.28 -10.01
N TRP A 522 -9.08 -5.61 -9.14
CA TRP A 522 -9.17 -5.10 -7.77
C TRP A 522 -8.21 -5.80 -6.81
N VAL A 523 -7.57 -5.02 -5.95
CA VAL A 523 -6.68 -5.48 -4.87
C VAL A 523 -7.11 -4.82 -3.57
N GLN A 524 -7.07 -5.57 -2.46
CA GLN A 524 -7.40 -5.00 -1.15
C GLN A 524 -6.30 -4.04 -0.68
N SER A 525 -6.69 -2.81 -0.32
CA SER A 525 -5.76 -1.87 0.33
C SER A 525 -5.95 -1.89 1.85
N TYR A 526 -7.18 -1.76 2.35
CA TYR A 526 -7.49 -1.96 3.77
C TYR A 526 -8.98 -2.19 3.99
N GLY A 527 -9.37 -3.02 4.97
CA GLY A 527 -10.77 -3.25 5.30
C GLY A 527 -11.63 -3.57 4.06
N SER A 528 -12.70 -2.80 3.83
CA SER A 528 -13.54 -2.89 2.62
C SER A 528 -13.14 -1.93 1.49
N ARG A 529 -12.04 -1.17 1.63
CA ARG A 529 -11.50 -0.29 0.57
C ARG A 529 -10.49 -1.06 -0.30
N TYR A 530 -10.81 -1.12 -1.58
CA TYR A 530 -10.00 -1.78 -2.60
C TYR A 530 -9.55 -0.76 -3.64
N VAL A 531 -8.40 -1.02 -4.24
CA VAL A 531 -7.82 -0.21 -5.30
C VAL A 531 -7.77 -1.03 -6.59
N ARG A 532 -7.71 -0.34 -7.73
CA ARG A 532 -7.54 -0.96 -9.04
C ARG A 532 -6.31 -0.33 -9.69
N PRO A 533 -5.09 -0.78 -9.31
CA PRO A 533 -3.86 -0.16 -9.76
C PRO A 533 -3.77 -0.18 -11.29
N PRO A 534 -3.28 0.90 -11.93
CA PRO A 534 -2.93 0.86 -13.34
C PRO A 534 -1.77 -0.13 -13.59
N ILE A 535 -1.57 -0.51 -14.85
CA ILE A 535 -0.44 -1.32 -15.27
C ILE A 535 0.45 -0.44 -16.16
N ILE A 536 1.70 -0.23 -15.76
CA ILE A 536 2.72 0.41 -16.60
C ILE A 536 3.33 -0.69 -17.46
N TRP A 537 2.96 -0.77 -18.73
CA TRP A 537 3.33 -1.87 -19.62
C TRP A 537 4.36 -1.52 -20.67
N GLY A 538 4.58 -0.23 -20.93
CA GLY A 538 5.51 0.26 -21.94
C GLY A 538 6.23 1.53 -21.49
N ASP A 539 7.00 2.13 -22.40
CA ASP A 539 7.67 3.41 -22.16
C ASP A 539 6.63 4.53 -21.96
N VAL A 540 6.86 5.36 -20.93
CA VAL A 540 5.92 6.40 -20.51
C VAL A 540 6.23 7.72 -21.20
N SER A 541 5.22 8.31 -21.84
CA SER A 541 5.28 9.66 -22.41
C SER A 541 3.93 10.36 -22.29
N ARG A 542 3.96 11.70 -22.36
CA ARG A 542 2.76 12.54 -22.31
C ARG A 542 2.37 12.98 -23.73
N PRO A 543 1.33 12.38 -24.35
CA PRO A 543 0.91 12.73 -25.71
C PRO A 543 0.20 14.09 -25.80
N GLN A 544 -0.52 14.50 -24.75
CA GLN A 544 -1.31 15.74 -24.69
C GLN A 544 -1.29 16.32 -23.27
N PRO A 545 -1.54 17.64 -23.10
CA PRO A 545 -1.75 18.23 -21.79
C PRO A 545 -2.90 17.57 -21.01
N MET A 546 -2.63 17.25 -19.74
CA MET A 546 -3.53 16.41 -18.94
C MET A 546 -4.49 17.23 -18.08
N THR A 547 -3.98 18.26 -17.41
CA THR A 547 -4.69 19.07 -16.41
C THR A 547 -4.86 20.52 -16.82
N LEU A 548 -4.05 20.97 -17.79
CA LEU A 548 -3.96 22.35 -18.24
C LEU A 548 -5.32 23.00 -18.48
N ARG A 549 -6.25 22.29 -19.16
CA ARG A 549 -7.59 22.81 -19.47
C ARG A 549 -8.34 23.26 -18.22
N TRP A 550 -8.40 22.41 -17.21
CA TRP A 550 -9.14 22.67 -15.98
C TRP A 550 -8.43 23.69 -15.08
N SER A 551 -7.10 23.60 -14.99
CA SER A 551 -6.32 24.57 -14.22
C SER A 551 -6.39 25.98 -14.83
N ALA A 552 -6.31 26.11 -16.16
CA ALA A 552 -6.46 27.39 -16.85
C ALA A 552 -7.88 27.96 -16.70
N PHE A 553 -8.91 27.12 -16.83
CA PHE A 553 -10.30 27.52 -16.55
C PHE A 553 -10.44 28.03 -15.11
N ALA A 554 -9.96 27.28 -14.12
CA ALA A 554 -10.02 27.68 -12.71
C ALA A 554 -9.29 29.00 -12.45
N ARG A 555 -8.09 29.17 -13.02
CA ARG A 555 -7.32 30.41 -12.92
C ARG A 555 -8.05 31.60 -13.53
N SER A 556 -8.82 31.40 -14.62
CA SER A 556 -9.58 32.48 -15.26
C SER A 556 -10.75 33.02 -14.42
N LEU A 557 -11.16 32.30 -13.37
CA LEU A 557 -12.33 32.65 -12.56
C LEU A 557 -12.00 33.55 -11.37
N THR A 558 -10.73 33.72 -10.99
CA THR A 558 -10.31 34.41 -9.77
C THR A 558 -9.03 35.20 -10.01
N ASP A 559 -8.77 36.25 -9.23
CA ASP A 559 -7.47 36.93 -9.21
C ASP A 559 -6.52 36.36 -8.15
N ARG A 560 -7.01 35.50 -7.24
CA ARG A 560 -6.17 34.85 -6.23
C ARG A 560 -5.28 33.78 -6.87
N PRO A 561 -4.11 33.47 -6.29
CA PRO A 561 -3.28 32.36 -6.75
C PRO A 561 -4.08 31.05 -6.76
N MET A 562 -4.02 30.33 -7.88
CA MET A 562 -4.68 29.04 -8.10
C MET A 562 -3.63 27.93 -8.21
N LYS A 563 -3.80 26.84 -7.47
CA LYS A 563 -2.91 25.68 -7.57
C LYS A 563 -3.17 24.85 -8.82
N GLY A 564 -2.12 24.55 -9.58
CA GLY A 564 -2.08 23.38 -10.46
C GLY A 564 -1.84 22.12 -9.64
N MET A 565 -2.51 21.02 -9.95
CA MET A 565 -2.48 19.80 -9.12
C MET A 565 -2.00 18.61 -9.93
N LEU A 566 -0.87 18.01 -9.54
CA LEU A 566 -0.25 16.85 -10.15
C LEU A 566 0.03 15.76 -9.11
N THR A 567 0.06 14.51 -9.55
CA THR A 567 0.63 13.41 -8.76
C THR A 567 2.05 13.15 -9.21
N GLY A 568 2.96 13.05 -8.24
CA GLY A 568 4.38 12.93 -8.49
C GLY A 568 4.80 11.58 -9.09
N PRO A 569 5.98 11.54 -9.72
CA PRO A 569 6.45 10.36 -10.44
C PRO A 569 6.67 9.14 -9.56
N VAL A 570 7.04 9.31 -8.28
CA VAL A 570 7.24 8.18 -7.36
C VAL A 570 5.88 7.56 -7.01
N THR A 571 4.85 8.37 -6.77
CA THR A 571 3.50 7.87 -6.48
C THR A 571 2.85 7.20 -7.68
N MET A 572 2.97 7.81 -8.86
CA MET A 572 2.54 7.20 -10.12
C MET A 572 3.17 5.80 -10.33
N LEU A 573 4.43 5.63 -9.93
CA LEU A 573 5.14 4.36 -9.97
C LEU A 573 4.66 3.38 -8.88
N GLN A 574 4.62 3.80 -7.61
CA GLN A 574 4.37 2.90 -6.47
C GLN A 574 2.93 2.38 -6.42
N TRP A 575 1.96 3.18 -6.89
CA TRP A 575 0.54 2.79 -6.92
C TRP A 575 0.10 2.20 -8.25
N SER A 576 1.06 1.79 -9.09
CA SER A 576 0.84 1.03 -10.31
C SER A 576 1.55 -0.32 -10.26
N PHE A 577 1.03 -1.29 -11.02
CA PHE A 577 1.80 -2.48 -11.37
C PHE A 577 2.84 -2.12 -12.42
N VAL A 578 4.10 -2.03 -11.98
CA VAL A 578 5.21 -1.57 -12.82
C VAL A 578 5.76 -2.73 -13.65
N ARG A 579 6.06 -2.49 -14.94
CA ARG A 579 6.83 -3.41 -15.79
C ARG A 579 8.09 -3.94 -15.10
N ASP A 580 8.34 -5.23 -15.28
CA ASP A 580 9.43 -5.98 -14.64
C ASP A 580 10.66 -6.20 -15.55
N ASP A 581 10.66 -5.61 -16.75
CA ASP A 581 11.77 -5.69 -17.71
C ASP A 581 12.74 -4.50 -17.64
N LEU A 582 12.44 -3.48 -16.83
CA LEU A 582 13.32 -2.34 -16.56
C LEU A 582 13.48 -2.09 -15.04
N PRO A 583 14.60 -1.46 -14.62
CA PRO A 583 14.71 -0.94 -13.26
C PRO A 583 13.59 0.05 -12.94
N ARG A 584 12.97 -0.07 -11.76
CA ARG A 584 11.84 0.78 -11.34
C ARG A 584 12.15 2.29 -11.42
N MET A 585 13.37 2.70 -11.07
CA MET A 585 13.77 4.11 -11.11
C MET A 585 13.99 4.64 -12.54
N GLU A 586 14.24 3.76 -13.52
CA GLU A 586 14.26 4.17 -14.92
C GLU A 586 12.86 4.51 -15.42
N VAL A 587 11.87 3.68 -15.09
CA VAL A 587 10.45 3.96 -15.34
C VAL A 587 10.01 5.24 -14.63
N CYS A 588 10.46 5.46 -13.38
CA CYS A 588 10.17 6.68 -12.63
C CYS A 588 10.70 7.94 -13.34
N ARG A 589 11.89 7.89 -13.95
CA ARG A 589 12.43 9.00 -14.75
C ARG A 589 11.60 9.28 -16.01
N GLN A 590 11.05 8.25 -16.65
CA GLN A 590 10.13 8.43 -17.79
C GLN A 590 8.87 9.20 -17.35
N ILE A 591 8.26 8.79 -16.23
CA ILE A 591 7.11 9.48 -15.65
C ILE A 591 7.48 10.93 -15.28
N ALA A 592 8.64 11.14 -14.67
CA ALA A 592 9.10 12.47 -14.28
C ALA A 592 9.27 13.40 -15.49
N LEU A 593 9.81 12.91 -16.61
CA LEU A 593 9.91 13.67 -17.85
C LEU A 593 8.55 14.00 -18.46
N ALA A 594 7.58 13.09 -18.38
CA ALA A 594 6.21 13.34 -18.83
C ALA A 594 5.53 14.41 -17.96
N LEU A 595 5.69 14.35 -16.64
CA LEU A 595 5.18 15.35 -15.70
C LEU A 595 5.89 16.69 -15.82
N ARG A 596 7.19 16.71 -16.16
CA ARG A 596 7.94 17.95 -16.40
C ARG A 596 7.29 18.81 -17.49
N ASP A 597 6.78 18.17 -18.55
CA ASP A 597 6.10 18.89 -19.62
C ASP A 597 4.78 19.49 -19.13
N GLU A 598 4.03 18.75 -18.31
CA GLU A 598 2.79 19.24 -17.71
C GLU A 598 3.03 20.43 -16.76
N VAL A 599 4.08 20.35 -15.93
CA VAL A 599 4.52 21.44 -15.05
C VAL A 599 4.86 22.69 -15.88
N SER A 600 5.61 22.50 -16.97
CA SER A 600 6.02 23.60 -17.85
C SER A 600 4.82 24.25 -18.55
N ASP A 601 3.85 23.45 -18.99
CA ASP A 601 2.61 23.94 -19.61
C ASP A 601 1.74 24.71 -18.61
N LEU A 602 1.63 24.23 -17.37
CA LEU A 602 0.90 24.93 -16.30
C LEU A 602 1.53 26.30 -16.00
N GLU A 603 2.85 26.37 -15.85
CA GLU A 603 3.56 27.64 -15.66
C GLU A 603 3.32 28.59 -16.84
N ALA A 604 3.45 28.10 -18.07
CA ALA A 604 3.23 28.91 -19.28
C ALA A 604 1.79 29.46 -19.39
N ALA A 605 0.81 28.77 -18.80
CA ALA A 605 -0.58 29.23 -18.71
C ALA A 605 -0.85 30.19 -17.53
N GLY A 606 0.18 30.60 -16.78
CA GLY A 606 0.05 31.56 -15.69
C GLY A 606 -0.37 30.94 -14.36
N ILE A 607 -0.17 29.63 -14.19
CA ILE A 607 -0.34 28.96 -12.89
C ILE A 607 0.92 29.20 -12.05
N GLU A 608 0.81 30.04 -11.04
CA GLU A 608 1.93 30.52 -10.22
C GLU A 608 2.30 29.58 -9.08
N VAL A 609 1.40 28.66 -8.72
CA VAL A 609 1.60 27.64 -7.68
C VAL A 609 1.27 26.28 -8.27
N ILE A 610 2.23 25.36 -8.29
CA ILE A 610 2.05 24.00 -8.82
C ILE A 610 2.36 23.02 -7.71
N GLN A 611 1.37 22.21 -7.34
CA GLN A 611 1.50 21.18 -6.34
C GLN A 611 1.70 19.81 -7.00
N ILE A 612 2.74 19.10 -6.59
CA ILE A 612 3.11 17.76 -7.07
C ILE A 612 3.12 16.84 -5.85
N ASP A 613 2.10 16.01 -5.70
CA ASP A 613 1.90 15.22 -4.48
C ASP A 613 2.62 13.88 -4.52
N GLU A 614 3.32 13.55 -3.43
CA GLU A 614 4.07 12.30 -3.29
C GLU A 614 3.67 11.49 -2.03
N PRO A 615 2.38 11.12 -1.86
CA PRO A 615 1.94 10.35 -0.70
C PRO A 615 2.56 8.95 -0.60
N ALA A 616 3.01 8.37 -1.73
CA ALA A 616 3.64 7.05 -1.74
C ALA A 616 5.18 7.11 -1.68
N PHE A 617 5.77 8.29 -1.40
CA PHE A 617 7.22 8.43 -1.32
C PHE A 617 7.82 7.45 -0.32
N ARG A 618 7.32 7.45 0.93
CA ARG A 618 7.81 6.51 1.95
C ARG A 618 7.45 5.04 1.65
N GLU A 619 6.34 4.79 0.97
CA GLU A 619 5.88 3.42 0.67
C GLU A 619 6.88 2.63 -0.19
N GLY A 620 7.65 3.33 -1.01
CA GLY A 620 8.68 2.72 -1.85
C GLY A 620 10.00 2.41 -1.16
N LEU A 621 10.16 2.81 0.11
CA LEU A 621 11.43 2.73 0.82
C LEU A 621 11.85 1.26 1.01
N PRO A 622 13.08 0.87 0.64
CA PRO A 622 13.58 -0.47 0.89
C PRO A 622 13.51 -0.86 2.37
N LEU A 623 13.12 -2.11 2.61
CA LEU A 623 12.92 -2.62 3.97
C LEU A 623 14.21 -2.59 4.80
N ARG A 624 15.36 -2.89 4.19
CA ARG A 624 16.68 -2.83 4.82
C ARG A 624 17.27 -1.43 4.72
N GLY A 625 17.77 -0.91 5.85
CA GLY A 625 18.41 0.39 5.97
C GLY A 625 19.57 0.60 4.99
N ALA A 626 20.35 -0.44 4.72
CA ALA A 626 21.50 -0.37 3.80
C ALA A 626 21.12 0.01 2.37
N ASP A 627 19.91 -0.33 1.93
CA ASP A 627 19.43 -0.10 0.56
C ASP A 627 18.70 1.27 0.42
N ARG A 628 18.38 1.94 1.54
CA ARG A 628 17.58 3.18 1.56
C ARG A 628 18.27 4.40 0.94
N PRO A 629 19.57 4.70 1.18
CA PRO A 629 20.18 5.93 0.66
C PRO A 629 20.13 6.02 -0.87
N ALA A 630 20.54 4.96 -1.57
CA ALA A 630 20.52 4.93 -3.03
C ALA A 630 19.10 5.05 -3.61
N TRP A 631 18.11 4.48 -2.92
CA TRP A 631 16.71 4.60 -3.32
C TRP A 631 16.20 6.03 -3.11
N LEU A 632 16.46 6.64 -1.95
CA LEU A 632 16.04 8.01 -1.62
C LEU A 632 16.66 9.02 -2.59
N ASP A 633 17.95 8.87 -2.92
CA ASP A 633 18.63 9.73 -3.89
C ASP A 633 17.95 9.68 -5.27
N ALA A 634 17.63 8.47 -5.75
CA ALA A 634 16.97 8.28 -7.04
C ALA A 634 15.51 8.75 -7.05
N ALA A 635 14.75 8.50 -5.99
CA ALA A 635 13.37 8.95 -5.85
C ALA A 635 13.29 10.49 -5.80
N THR A 636 14.16 11.12 -5.01
CA THR A 636 14.28 12.58 -4.93
C THR A 636 14.76 13.20 -6.23
N GLU A 637 15.66 12.54 -6.97
CA GLU A 637 16.02 12.96 -8.35
C GLU A 637 14.79 12.97 -9.26
N CYS A 638 13.98 11.91 -9.25
CA CYS A 638 12.79 11.81 -10.11
C CYS A 638 11.78 12.91 -9.82
N PHE A 639 11.48 13.19 -8.55
CA PHE A 639 10.62 14.32 -8.17
C PHE A 639 11.19 15.65 -8.72
N ARG A 640 12.47 15.93 -8.47
CA ARG A 640 13.10 17.17 -8.93
C ARG A 640 13.16 17.28 -10.43
N LEU A 641 13.32 16.17 -11.15
CA LEU A 641 13.30 16.16 -12.62
C LEU A 641 11.96 16.65 -13.17
N ALA A 642 10.85 16.31 -12.51
CA ALA A 642 9.53 16.86 -12.84
C ALA A 642 9.38 18.34 -12.42
N ALA A 643 9.84 18.69 -11.21
CA ALA A 643 9.56 19.98 -10.58
C ALA A 643 10.49 21.13 -10.97
N SER A 644 11.72 20.87 -11.40
CA SER A 644 12.78 21.90 -11.49
C SER A 644 12.76 22.71 -12.80
N GLY A 645 11.78 22.50 -13.67
CA GLY A 645 11.66 23.20 -14.96
C GLY A 645 11.17 24.65 -14.86
N VAL A 646 10.66 25.05 -13.69
CA VAL A 646 9.97 26.32 -13.47
C VAL A 646 10.92 27.48 -13.12
N GLY A 647 10.48 28.71 -13.40
CA GLY A 647 11.13 29.94 -12.96
C GLY A 647 11.09 30.15 -11.45
N ASP A 648 11.89 31.10 -10.95
CA ASP A 648 12.04 31.35 -9.50
C ASP A 648 10.77 31.88 -8.84
N ALA A 649 9.93 32.60 -9.58
CA ALA A 649 8.66 33.18 -9.08
C ALA A 649 7.54 32.14 -8.95
N THR A 650 7.67 30.97 -9.57
CA THR A 650 6.70 29.86 -9.46
C THR A 650 7.01 29.04 -8.21
N GLN A 651 5.97 28.79 -7.40
CA GLN A 651 6.08 27.93 -6.24
C GLN A 651 5.78 26.47 -6.59
N ILE A 652 6.68 25.58 -6.20
CA ILE A 652 6.44 24.13 -6.15
C ILE A 652 5.98 23.75 -4.75
N HIS A 653 4.76 23.22 -4.67
CA HIS A 653 4.23 22.61 -3.45
C HIS A 653 4.34 21.09 -3.55
N THR A 654 4.48 20.40 -2.43
CA THR A 654 4.26 18.95 -2.36
C THR A 654 3.49 18.59 -1.11
N HIS A 655 2.53 17.69 -1.25
CA HIS A 655 1.85 17.07 -0.12
C HIS A 655 2.38 15.65 0.13
N MET A 656 2.56 15.32 1.40
CA MET A 656 2.91 13.97 1.85
C MET A 656 2.00 13.54 2.99
N CYS A 657 1.28 12.43 2.80
CA CYS A 657 0.42 11.81 3.81
C CYS A 657 1.17 10.69 4.56
N TYR A 658 0.65 10.29 5.74
CA TYR A 658 0.93 8.98 6.36
C TYR A 658 2.40 8.57 6.58
N SER A 659 3.30 9.54 6.81
CA SER A 659 4.73 9.27 6.89
C SER A 659 5.28 9.53 8.30
N GLU A 660 5.94 8.53 8.90
CA GLU A 660 6.89 8.79 9.98
C GLU A 660 8.10 9.51 9.36
N PHE A 661 8.10 10.84 9.47
CA PHE A 661 9.04 11.72 8.78
C PHE A 661 10.48 11.59 9.30
N ASN A 662 10.66 11.06 10.51
CA ASN A 662 11.97 10.91 11.15
C ASN A 662 12.97 10.11 10.28
N ASP A 663 12.51 9.13 9.51
CA ASP A 663 13.37 8.26 8.70
C ASP A 663 13.78 8.88 7.35
N ILE A 664 13.10 9.96 6.91
CA ILE A 664 13.21 10.48 5.54
C ILE A 664 13.31 12.01 5.46
N ILE A 665 13.50 12.72 6.58
CA ILE A 665 13.46 14.20 6.61
C ILE A 665 14.52 14.84 5.70
N ASP A 666 15.72 14.26 5.63
CA ASP A 666 16.79 14.72 4.74
C ASP A 666 16.38 14.59 3.26
N ALA A 667 15.70 13.50 2.91
CA ALA A 667 15.23 13.27 1.55
C ALA A 667 14.11 14.25 1.18
N ILE A 668 13.23 14.61 2.13
CA ILE A 668 12.18 15.61 1.95
C ILE A 668 12.78 16.99 1.71
N ALA A 669 13.78 17.38 2.48
CA ALA A 669 14.52 18.62 2.24
C ALA A 669 15.22 18.60 0.86
N ALA A 670 15.76 17.44 0.47
CA ALA A 670 16.40 17.26 -0.82
C ALA A 670 15.42 17.29 -2.02
N LEU A 671 14.09 17.22 -1.81
CA LEU A 671 13.11 17.47 -2.86
C LEU A 671 13.17 18.92 -3.37
N ASP A 672 13.68 19.85 -2.55
CA ASP A 672 13.75 21.30 -2.84
C ASP A 672 12.39 21.90 -3.25
N ALA A 673 11.30 21.37 -2.66
CA ALA A 673 9.97 21.96 -2.78
C ALA A 673 9.90 23.28 -1.99
N ASP A 674 9.26 24.30 -2.54
CA ASP A 674 9.18 25.62 -1.92
C ASP A 674 8.28 25.58 -0.68
N VAL A 675 7.17 24.83 -0.74
CA VAL A 675 6.24 24.61 0.37
C VAL A 675 5.92 23.12 0.50
N ILE A 676 6.01 22.56 1.70
CA ILE A 676 5.54 21.19 1.97
C ILE A 676 4.29 21.23 2.85
N SER A 677 3.34 20.34 2.62
CA SER A 677 2.19 20.14 3.52
C SER A 677 2.21 18.73 4.09
N ILE A 678 2.07 18.62 5.41
CA ILE A 678 2.21 17.36 6.14
C ILE A 678 1.01 17.12 7.06
N GLU A 679 0.61 15.86 7.21
CA GLU A 679 -0.45 15.42 8.12
C GLU A 679 0.05 15.46 9.57
N THR A 680 -0.58 16.27 10.44
CA THR A 680 -0.12 16.45 11.83
C THR A 680 -1.22 16.53 12.88
N ALA A 681 -2.49 16.75 12.51
CA ALA A 681 -3.55 16.89 13.49
C ALA A 681 -3.83 15.54 14.20
N ARG A 682 -3.72 14.42 13.48
CA ARG A 682 -3.90 13.07 14.04
C ARG A 682 -2.80 12.65 15.02
N SER A 683 -1.55 13.07 14.77
CA SER A 683 -0.38 12.73 15.59
C SER A 683 -0.10 13.71 16.73
N LYS A 684 -1.05 14.63 17.02
CA LYS A 684 -0.90 15.67 18.06
C LYS A 684 0.42 16.46 17.96
N MET A 685 0.91 16.72 16.74
CA MET A 685 2.17 17.43 16.47
C MET A 685 3.46 16.76 16.99
N GLU A 686 3.44 15.47 17.35
CA GLU A 686 4.68 14.73 17.69
C GLU A 686 5.66 14.70 16.49
N LEU A 687 5.12 14.70 15.28
CA LEU A 687 5.89 14.79 14.03
C LEU A 687 6.70 16.11 13.89
N LEU A 688 6.38 17.16 14.64
CA LEU A 688 7.15 18.41 14.61
C LEU A 688 8.48 18.31 15.36
N ASP A 689 8.69 17.28 16.20
CA ASP A 689 9.98 17.09 16.87
C ASP A 689 11.11 16.81 15.86
N ALA A 690 10.80 16.16 14.72
CA ALA A 690 11.74 15.97 13.61
C ALA A 690 12.34 17.31 13.11
N PHE A 691 11.54 18.38 13.14
CA PHE A 691 11.94 19.71 12.67
C PHE A 691 12.76 20.49 13.71
N THR A 692 12.85 20.00 14.96
CA THR A 692 13.80 20.58 15.93
C THR A 692 15.19 20.03 15.83
N THR A 693 15.33 18.77 15.47
CA THR A 693 16.63 18.16 15.22
C THR A 693 17.13 18.47 13.81
N PHE A 694 16.21 18.73 12.87
CA PHE A 694 16.51 19.15 11.50
C PHE A 694 15.86 20.50 11.16
N ALA A 695 16.69 21.54 11.00
CA ALA A 695 16.21 22.88 10.63
C ALA A 695 15.78 22.93 9.15
N TYR A 696 14.53 22.54 8.89
CA TYR A 696 13.98 22.54 7.53
C TYR A 696 14.06 23.95 6.90
N PRO A 697 14.68 24.08 5.72
CA PRO A 697 15.05 25.39 5.19
C PRO A 697 13.88 26.15 4.56
N ASN A 698 12.83 25.43 4.11
CA ASN A 698 11.76 25.98 3.29
C ASN A 698 10.44 26.15 4.06
N GLU A 699 9.37 26.57 3.39
CA GLU A 699 8.05 26.77 3.99
C GLU A 699 7.32 25.44 4.26
N ILE A 700 6.48 25.42 5.29
CA ILE A 700 5.79 24.22 5.78
C ILE A 700 4.36 24.51 6.25
N GLY A 701 3.45 23.62 5.88
CA GLY A 701 2.05 23.61 6.26
C GLY A 701 1.69 22.41 7.12
N PRO A 702 1.86 22.49 8.46
CA PRO A 702 1.42 21.43 9.36
C PRO A 702 -0.11 21.41 9.39
N GLY A 703 -0.72 20.27 9.07
CA GLY A 703 -2.17 20.12 9.05
C GLY A 703 -2.81 20.39 10.42
N VAL A 704 -3.81 21.29 10.43
CA VAL A 704 -4.54 21.70 11.66
C VAL A 704 -5.98 21.17 11.72
N TYR A 705 -6.40 20.40 10.73
CA TYR A 705 -7.72 19.81 10.63
C TYR A 705 -7.60 18.35 10.18
N ASP A 706 -7.93 17.42 11.08
CA ASP A 706 -8.08 15.99 10.79
C ASP A 706 -9.26 15.76 9.85
N ILE A 707 -8.96 15.62 8.56
CA ILE A 707 -9.96 15.40 7.52
C ILE A 707 -10.49 13.98 7.50
N HIS A 708 -9.99 13.05 8.32
CA HIS A 708 -10.45 11.66 8.39
C HIS A 708 -11.56 11.45 9.40
N SER A 709 -11.69 12.37 10.36
CA SER A 709 -12.79 12.42 11.32
C SER A 709 -13.95 13.30 10.84
N PRO A 710 -15.23 12.94 11.13
CA PRO A 710 -16.36 13.84 10.94
C PRO A 710 -16.42 14.94 12.02
N ARG A 711 -15.55 14.89 13.05
CA ARG A 711 -15.49 15.90 14.11
C ARG A 711 -15.04 17.24 13.54
N LEU A 712 -15.77 18.30 13.87
CA LEU A 712 -15.38 19.67 13.52
C LEU A 712 -14.44 20.24 14.59
N PRO A 713 -13.19 20.55 14.25
CA PRO A 713 -12.28 21.24 15.19
C PRO A 713 -12.73 22.68 15.45
N SER A 714 -12.47 23.19 16.65
CA SER A 714 -12.72 24.59 17.00
C SER A 714 -11.59 25.51 16.52
N GLU A 715 -11.86 26.81 16.49
CA GLU A 715 -10.82 27.82 16.17
C GLU A 715 -9.69 27.79 17.20
N GLU A 716 -10.02 27.65 18.48
CA GLU A 716 -9.06 27.59 19.59
C GLU A 716 -8.16 26.36 19.49
N GLU A 717 -8.71 25.21 19.10
CA GLU A 717 -7.93 23.99 18.86
C GLU A 717 -6.89 24.22 17.76
N MET A 718 -7.28 24.84 16.64
CA MET A 718 -6.36 25.14 15.54
C MET A 718 -5.31 26.18 15.92
N VAL A 719 -5.68 27.23 16.66
CA VAL A 719 -4.73 28.24 17.15
C VAL A 719 -3.70 27.57 18.06
N ALA A 720 -4.11 26.72 18.99
CA ALA A 720 -3.18 26.00 19.87
C ALA A 720 -2.20 25.11 19.09
N LEU A 721 -2.65 24.48 18.00
CA LEU A 721 -1.79 23.71 17.10
C LEU A 721 -0.77 24.63 16.39
N LEU A 722 -1.19 25.78 15.89
CA LEU A 722 -0.31 26.76 15.24
C LEU A 722 0.70 27.38 16.21
N GLU A 723 0.33 27.62 17.46
CA GLU A 723 1.25 28.10 18.50
C GLU A 723 2.33 27.05 18.81
N ARG A 724 1.96 25.77 18.85
CA ARG A 724 2.93 24.69 18.99
C ARG A 724 3.88 24.61 17.79
N ALA A 725 3.38 24.86 16.58
CA ALA A 725 4.23 24.96 15.39
C ALA A 725 5.20 26.15 15.47
N CYS A 726 4.73 27.34 15.85
CA CYS A 726 5.55 28.55 16.04
C CYS A 726 6.65 28.37 17.10
N ALA A 727 6.47 27.46 18.07
CA ALA A 727 7.51 27.15 19.04
C ALA A 727 8.73 26.44 18.42
N ARG A 728 8.56 25.79 17.26
CA ARG A 728 9.60 25.00 16.59
C ARG A 728 10.01 25.56 15.22
N LEU A 729 9.14 26.33 14.57
CA LEU A 729 9.32 26.85 13.22
C LEU A 729 9.16 28.38 13.20
N PRO A 730 9.95 29.10 12.38
CA PRO A 730 9.74 30.53 12.15
C PRO A 730 8.33 30.82 11.63
N ALA A 731 7.66 31.84 12.18
CA ALA A 731 6.28 32.17 11.83
C ALA A 731 6.10 32.57 10.36
N ASP A 732 7.12 33.14 9.73
CA ASP A 732 7.15 33.51 8.32
C ASP A 732 7.26 32.29 7.37
N ARG A 733 7.45 31.08 7.91
CA ARG A 733 7.49 29.82 7.15
C ARG A 733 6.23 28.95 7.28
N ILE A 734 5.28 29.34 8.13
CA ILE A 734 4.13 28.50 8.47
C ILE A 734 2.95 28.80 7.54
N TRP A 735 2.46 27.76 6.87
CA TRP A 735 1.18 27.73 6.14
C TRP A 735 0.09 27.13 7.02
N VAL A 736 -1.17 27.48 6.73
CA VAL A 736 -2.33 26.94 7.44
C VAL A 736 -3.21 26.15 6.45
N ASN A 737 -3.27 24.85 6.65
CA ASN A 737 -4.01 23.91 5.79
C ASN A 737 -4.60 22.74 6.60
N PRO A 738 -5.59 22.03 6.04
CA PRO A 738 -6.01 20.72 6.55
C PRO A 738 -4.93 19.65 6.37
N ASP A 739 -5.11 18.50 7.03
CA ASP A 739 -4.18 17.36 6.98
C ASP A 739 -4.05 16.75 5.56
N CYS A 740 -5.12 16.75 4.76
CA CYS A 740 -5.14 16.17 3.41
C CYS A 740 -6.31 16.75 2.59
N GLY A 741 -6.58 16.20 1.40
CA GLY A 741 -7.71 16.56 0.54
C GLY A 741 -9.09 16.23 1.13
N LEU A 742 -10.12 16.97 0.72
CA LEU A 742 -11.46 16.95 1.33
C LEU A 742 -12.47 16.07 0.58
N LYS A 743 -12.01 15.26 -0.38
CA LYS A 743 -12.81 14.34 -1.21
C LYS A 743 -13.82 13.49 -0.44
N THR A 744 -13.42 13.00 0.75
CA THR A 744 -14.22 12.05 1.55
C THR A 744 -15.17 12.73 2.54
N ARG A 745 -15.13 14.06 2.64
CA ARG A 745 -15.98 14.87 3.53
C ARG A 745 -17.22 15.37 2.79
N ARG A 746 -18.15 15.94 3.56
CA ARG A 746 -19.34 16.59 3.02
C ARG A 746 -19.27 18.09 3.20
N TRP A 747 -19.98 18.85 2.38
CA TRP A 747 -19.94 20.31 2.42
C TRP A 747 -20.42 20.90 3.75
N ASP A 748 -21.37 20.26 4.43
CA ASP A 748 -21.83 20.61 5.79
C ASP A 748 -20.72 20.48 6.85
N GLU A 749 -19.71 19.65 6.59
CA GLU A 749 -18.54 19.49 7.46
C GLU A 749 -17.41 20.45 7.04
N VAL A 750 -17.13 20.53 5.74
CA VAL A 750 -16.00 21.28 5.17
C VAL A 750 -16.15 22.79 5.39
N LYS A 751 -17.33 23.35 5.14
CA LYS A 751 -17.53 24.80 5.21
C LYS A 751 -17.23 25.38 6.59
N PRO A 752 -17.83 24.88 7.70
CA PRO A 752 -17.55 25.41 9.03
C PRO A 752 -16.09 25.18 9.46
N ALA A 753 -15.50 24.02 9.14
CA ALA A 753 -14.11 23.72 9.50
C ALA A 753 -13.11 24.68 8.82
N LEU A 754 -13.25 24.93 7.52
CA LEU A 754 -12.37 25.85 6.79
C LEU A 754 -12.60 27.32 7.17
N GLN A 755 -13.82 27.70 7.54
CA GLN A 755 -14.07 29.02 8.11
C GLN A 755 -13.36 29.21 9.45
N ALA A 756 -13.33 28.19 10.32
CA ALA A 756 -12.57 28.20 11.56
C ALA A 756 -11.05 28.29 11.28
N LEU A 757 -10.56 27.55 10.28
CA LEU A 757 -9.16 27.57 9.84
C LEU A 757 -8.73 28.98 9.40
N VAL A 758 -9.53 29.67 8.59
CA VAL A 758 -9.22 31.04 8.18
C VAL A 758 -9.24 32.01 9.37
N ARG A 759 -10.17 31.85 10.32
CA ARG A 759 -10.18 32.69 11.54
C ARG A 759 -8.94 32.45 12.42
N ALA A 760 -8.54 31.18 12.60
CA ALA A 760 -7.32 30.82 13.32
C ALA A 760 -6.07 31.46 12.69
N ALA A 761 -5.94 31.43 11.36
CA ALA A 761 -4.84 32.09 10.66
C ALA A 761 -4.85 33.62 10.86
N ARG A 762 -6.04 34.26 10.81
CA ARG A 762 -6.18 35.71 11.08
C ARG A 762 -5.86 36.08 12.53
N GLU A 763 -6.15 35.21 13.48
CA GLU A 763 -5.71 35.36 14.87
C GLU A 763 -4.18 35.30 14.97
N MET A 764 -3.55 34.29 14.36
CA MET A 764 -2.09 34.18 14.35
C MET A 764 -1.41 35.37 13.68
N ARG A 765 -1.94 35.89 12.56
CA ARG A 765 -1.48 37.13 11.93
C ARG A 765 -1.45 38.32 12.88
N ARG A 766 -2.48 38.47 13.73
CA ARG A 766 -2.56 39.55 14.72
C ARG A 766 -1.58 39.38 15.88
N ARG A 767 -1.18 38.15 16.19
CA ARG A 767 -0.23 37.85 17.28
C ARG A 767 1.23 38.07 16.89
N VAL A 768 1.55 37.93 15.61
CA VAL A 768 2.93 38.07 15.10
C VAL A 768 3.22 39.42 14.41
N ALA A 769 2.17 40.17 14.07
CA ALA A 769 2.29 41.55 13.60
C ALA A 769 2.68 42.49 14.74
#